data_AF-C1LGC2-F1
#
_entry.id   AF-C1LGC2-F1
#
_cell.length_a   1.000
_cell.length_b   1.000
_cell.length_c   1.000
_cell.angle_alpha   90.00
_cell.angle_beta   90.00
_cell.angle_gamma   90.00
#
_symmetry.space_group_name_H-M   'P 1'
#
loop_
_entity.id
_entity.type
_entity.pdbx_description
1 polymer ?
#
loop_
_entity_poly.entity_id
_entity_poly.type
_entity_poly.pdbx_seq_one_letter_code
_entity_poly.pdbx_strand_id
1 'polypeptide(L)'
;MGRKYPSETPRSAMRGQCEGSSVLVQRTHKSTSLESSANWFKEEVRYQMERGGLFEDPFFPAVDSSIKSGSRSGSQSYRWLRPSELTRCPRFIADGVSRFDIKQGELGNCWVIAALASLSMYPDLFKQVVPPDQSFEKSSKYPYVGMFWFRLWQFGNWYDVVVDDRLPTRNGHLVFMHSADSNEFWSALLEKAYAKLVSSYDALRGGCTAEAMEDFTGGLTELVDLGTKTPANLYGMMEHALNRASLMACSIDADPHEIEANGPLGLILGHAYSVTDIREVHTNYESRSVRLIRLRNPWGNDCEWSGPWSDQSKEWRSIPPDERKRIGLTFDEDGEFWMSFDDFVRYFSRLELCHLGPESVAVSPSATGSRYATRRWKITCEEGEWLRNSTAGGCTNFPNTFYMNPQFHVQIVDPDESDDDGTGTLVVGLMQKGLREKHIEPHVIGYSVFRMPSSAQNDQLLDRRFFMTNSSVARSPVFINMREVCGRHKLRPGHYVIAPCTFNPNEEAKFILRIFSERACDSNELDDVTQISITNLPDQPIKAADDKLIEKLEIVFNRIAGASGAITYTQLQDILNEAFTKDFPFDGFSRETARSMMALMDADLSGGLGFGEFKKLWMELRVWKTIFKKFDEGHTGSLEAFELRNVMRTIGFHVSNMIYKAIACRYANEKGRISFDDYILLLVRLSTVFETFKAQERTRDGRAVFQAEDFIRSVIYI
;
A
#
# COMPACT_ATOMS: atom_id res chain seq x y z
N MET A 1 -4.68 -65.33 -1.26
CA MET A 1 -4.90 -64.45 -0.10
C MET A 1 -3.75 -63.45 -0.04
N GLY A 2 -4.00 -62.20 -0.44
CA GLY A 2 -2.99 -61.14 -0.46
C GLY A 2 -3.68 -59.80 -0.34
N ARG A 3 -3.31 -59.04 0.71
CA ARG A 3 -3.93 -57.78 1.16
C ARG A 3 -3.84 -56.68 0.08
N LYS A 4 -4.95 -55.98 -0.18
CA LYS A 4 -4.94 -54.60 -0.71
C LYS A 4 -5.39 -53.66 0.42
N TYR A 5 -4.52 -52.73 0.80
CA TYR A 5 -4.87 -51.59 1.65
C TYR A 5 -5.71 -50.59 0.82
N PRO A 6 -6.80 -50.00 1.36
CA PRO A 6 -7.36 -48.78 0.81
C PRO A 6 -6.64 -47.59 1.45
N SER A 7 -5.86 -46.86 0.65
CA SER A 7 -5.34 -45.54 1.01
C SER A 7 -6.23 -44.48 0.35
N GLU A 8 -7.39 -44.22 0.93
CA GLU A 8 -8.14 -43.00 0.67
C GLU A 8 -8.32 -42.28 2.01
N THR A 9 -7.65 -41.15 2.15
CA THR A 9 -7.83 -40.24 3.28
C THR A 9 -9.17 -39.50 3.14
N PRO A 10 -9.81 -39.08 4.26
CA PRO A 10 -11.14 -38.46 4.25
C PRO A 10 -11.10 -36.99 3.79
N ARG A 11 -10.35 -36.70 2.72
CA ARG A 11 -10.18 -35.36 2.13
C ARG A 11 -10.66 -35.25 0.68
N SER A 12 -11.17 -36.32 0.06
CA SER A 12 -11.62 -36.28 -1.35
C SER A 12 -13.14 -36.32 -1.55
N ALA A 13 -13.94 -36.48 -0.50
CA ALA A 13 -15.40 -36.71 -0.63
C ALA A 13 -16.29 -35.46 -0.49
N MET A 14 -15.75 -34.23 -0.58
CA MET A 14 -16.55 -32.98 -0.54
C MET A 14 -16.11 -31.94 -1.59
N ARG A 15 -15.54 -32.34 -2.73
CA ARG A 15 -15.26 -31.39 -3.81
C ARG A 15 -16.47 -31.23 -4.73
N GLY A 16 -17.37 -30.36 -4.31
CA GLY A 16 -18.49 -29.87 -5.12
C GLY A 16 -18.85 -28.43 -4.73
N GLN A 17 -18.28 -27.46 -5.45
CA GLN A 17 -18.76 -26.08 -5.65
C GLN A 17 -19.08 -25.25 -4.38
N CYS A 18 -18.05 -24.67 -3.72
CA CYS A 18 -18.07 -23.40 -2.92
C CYS A 18 -16.85 -23.18 -1.99
N GLU A 19 -15.79 -24.02 -2.03
CA GLU A 19 -14.73 -24.00 -0.99
C GLU A 19 -13.74 -22.80 -1.01
N GLY A 20 -13.88 -21.85 -1.92
CA GLY A 20 -12.92 -20.75 -2.07
C GLY A 20 -13.23 -19.47 -1.28
N SER A 21 -14.43 -19.31 -0.71
CA SER A 21 -14.92 -18.01 -0.25
C SER A 21 -15.70 -18.03 1.08
N SER A 22 -15.70 -19.14 1.81
CA SER A 22 -16.47 -19.23 3.07
C SER A 22 -15.74 -18.54 4.23
N VAL A 23 -16.52 -17.97 5.16
CA VAL A 23 -16.04 -17.32 6.39
C VAL A 23 -15.27 -18.26 7.33
N LEU A 24 -15.35 -19.58 7.09
CA LEU A 24 -14.65 -20.59 7.86
C LEU A 24 -13.25 -20.91 7.33
N VAL A 25 -12.97 -20.50 6.08
CA VAL A 25 -11.72 -20.80 5.37
C VAL A 25 -10.91 -19.53 5.14
N GLN A 26 -11.57 -18.37 5.05
CA GLN A 26 -10.92 -17.08 4.84
C GLN A 26 -11.30 -16.08 5.92
N ARG A 27 -10.30 -15.30 6.36
CA ARG A 27 -10.47 -14.23 7.36
C ARG A 27 -11.36 -13.09 6.86
N THR A 28 -11.26 -12.77 5.57
CA THR A 28 -12.01 -11.71 4.88
C THR A 28 -12.39 -12.17 3.48
N HIS A 29 -13.43 -11.58 2.90
CA HIS A 29 -13.85 -11.80 1.52
C HIS A 29 -13.60 -10.53 0.70
N LYS A 30 -13.00 -10.65 -0.48
CA LYS A 30 -12.76 -9.47 -1.34
C LYS A 30 -14.08 -9.04 -1.99
N SER A 31 -14.52 -7.83 -1.68
CA SER A 31 -15.79 -7.28 -2.16
C SER A 31 -15.63 -6.65 -3.54
N THR A 32 -16.58 -6.92 -4.44
CA THR A 32 -16.71 -6.22 -5.74
C THR A 32 -17.77 -5.12 -5.72
N SER A 33 -18.86 -5.30 -4.96
CA SER A 33 -19.92 -4.31 -4.77
C SER A 33 -20.74 -4.63 -3.53
N LEU A 34 -21.45 -3.65 -2.98
CA LEU A 34 -22.32 -3.84 -1.81
C LEU A 34 -23.38 -4.92 -2.06
N GLU A 35 -23.94 -4.97 -3.27
CA GLU A 35 -24.96 -5.95 -3.66
C GLU A 35 -24.38 -7.36 -3.73
N SER A 36 -23.20 -7.53 -4.34
CA SER A 36 -22.53 -8.83 -4.41
C SER A 36 -22.22 -9.35 -3.01
N SER A 37 -21.71 -8.48 -2.14
CA SER A 37 -21.41 -8.82 -0.74
C SER A 37 -22.65 -9.17 0.07
N ALA A 38 -23.76 -8.46 -0.13
CA ALA A 38 -25.03 -8.77 0.52
C ALA A 38 -25.57 -10.16 0.13
N ASN A 39 -25.46 -10.53 -1.15
CA ASN A 39 -25.85 -11.86 -1.64
C ASN A 39 -24.93 -12.95 -1.08
N TRP A 40 -23.61 -12.73 -1.11
CA TRP A 40 -22.64 -13.67 -0.51
C TRP A 40 -22.89 -13.87 0.99
N PHE A 41 -23.09 -12.79 1.75
CA PHE A 41 -23.38 -12.89 3.19
C PHE A 41 -24.68 -13.65 3.47
N LYS A 42 -25.71 -13.46 2.63
CA LYS A 42 -26.96 -14.22 2.73
C LYS A 42 -26.73 -15.73 2.58
N GLU A 43 -25.83 -16.14 1.68
CA GLU A 43 -25.45 -17.55 1.52
C GLU A 43 -24.69 -18.07 2.74
N GLU A 44 -23.76 -17.30 3.31
CA GLU A 44 -23.04 -17.69 4.53
C GLU A 44 -23.98 -17.84 5.73
N VAL A 45 -24.97 -16.96 5.89
CA VAL A 45 -26.03 -17.12 6.90
C VAL A 45 -26.80 -18.42 6.69
N ARG A 46 -27.16 -18.74 5.44
CA ARG A 46 -27.86 -19.99 5.09
C ARG A 46 -27.01 -21.22 5.46
N TYR A 47 -25.72 -21.22 5.12
CA TYR A 47 -24.80 -22.30 5.49
C TYR A 47 -24.68 -22.43 7.01
N GLN A 48 -24.62 -21.32 7.76
CA GLN A 48 -24.59 -21.38 9.22
C GLN A 48 -25.90 -21.94 9.80
N MET A 49 -27.07 -21.61 9.23
CA MET A 49 -28.34 -22.21 9.64
C MET A 49 -28.36 -23.73 9.42
N GLU A 50 -27.82 -24.21 8.30
CA GLU A 50 -27.73 -25.65 7.99
C GLU A 50 -26.81 -26.40 8.97
N ARG A 51 -25.72 -25.76 9.40
CA ARG A 51 -24.79 -26.31 10.41
C ARG A 51 -25.39 -26.30 11.81
N GLY A 52 -26.26 -25.33 12.08
CA GLY A 52 -26.89 -25.13 13.38
C GLY A 52 -25.98 -24.43 14.39
N GLY A 53 -26.59 -23.93 15.46
CA GLY A 53 -25.90 -23.14 16.49
C GLY A 53 -25.58 -21.71 16.06
N LEU A 54 -25.04 -20.93 17.00
CA LEU A 54 -24.57 -19.58 16.74
C LEU A 54 -23.14 -19.63 16.19
N PHE A 55 -22.82 -18.72 15.28
CA PHE A 55 -21.51 -18.61 14.68
C PHE A 55 -20.45 -18.30 15.74
N GLU A 56 -19.30 -18.94 15.57
CA GLU A 56 -18.09 -18.71 16.32
C GLU A 56 -16.96 -18.46 15.33
N ASP A 57 -16.38 -17.26 15.40
CA ASP A 57 -15.38 -16.83 14.43
C ASP A 57 -14.05 -17.57 14.63
N PRO A 58 -13.60 -18.39 13.64
CA PRO A 58 -12.35 -19.13 13.76
C PRO A 58 -11.12 -18.23 13.61
N PHE A 59 -11.26 -17.04 13.02
CA PHE A 59 -10.15 -16.12 12.75
C PHE A 59 -10.05 -15.00 13.79
N PHE A 60 -11.06 -14.84 14.65
CA PHE A 60 -11.04 -13.88 15.76
C PHE A 60 -11.72 -14.46 17.00
N PRO A 61 -11.10 -15.46 17.64
CA PRO A 61 -11.69 -16.19 18.75
C PRO A 61 -11.93 -15.28 19.97
N ALA A 62 -12.91 -15.64 20.79
CA ALA A 62 -13.25 -14.93 22.03
C ALA A 62 -12.25 -15.24 23.17
N VAL A 63 -11.00 -14.78 23.01
CA VAL A 63 -9.87 -15.02 23.92
C VAL A 63 -9.05 -13.74 24.13
N ASP A 64 -8.26 -13.69 25.20
CA ASP A 64 -7.47 -12.50 25.56
C ASP A 64 -6.44 -12.10 24.49
N SER A 65 -5.93 -13.04 23.69
CA SER A 65 -4.99 -12.73 22.60
C SER A 65 -5.62 -11.90 21.47
N SER A 66 -6.95 -11.97 21.31
CA SER A 66 -7.70 -11.12 20.37
C SER A 66 -7.85 -9.69 20.89
N ILE A 67 -7.65 -9.48 22.19
CA ILE A 67 -7.61 -8.16 22.82
C ILE A 67 -6.18 -7.64 22.83
N LYS A 68 -5.24 -8.34 23.49
CA LYS A 68 -3.83 -7.95 23.62
C LYS A 68 -2.91 -9.01 23.00
N SER A 69 -2.18 -8.61 21.97
CA SER A 69 -1.18 -9.47 21.32
C SER A 69 -0.11 -9.92 22.32
N GLY A 70 0.13 -11.23 22.43
CA GLY A 70 1.18 -11.81 23.29
C GLY A 70 0.78 -12.10 24.75
N SER A 71 -0.48 -11.87 25.16
CA SER A 71 -0.95 -12.25 26.51
C SER A 71 -0.97 -13.77 26.70
N ARG A 72 -0.38 -14.27 27.81
CA ARG A 72 -0.45 -15.69 28.18
C ARG A 72 -1.86 -16.00 28.70
N SER A 73 -2.54 -16.98 28.07
CA SER A 73 -3.82 -17.53 28.59
C SER A 73 -3.64 -17.97 30.05
N GLY A 74 -4.35 -17.33 30.99
CA GLY A 74 -4.30 -17.70 32.40
C GLY A 74 -4.87 -16.67 33.39
N SER A 75 -5.01 -15.41 32.99
CA SER A 75 -5.70 -14.37 33.78
C SER A 75 -6.79 -13.75 32.91
N GLN A 76 -7.94 -14.41 32.77
CA GLN A 76 -9.09 -13.86 32.04
C GLN A 76 -9.54 -12.57 32.72
N SER A 77 -9.07 -11.43 32.22
CA SER A 77 -9.51 -10.11 32.69
C SER A 77 -10.86 -9.72 32.07
N TYR A 78 -11.24 -10.37 30.98
CA TYR A 78 -12.44 -10.06 30.20
C TYR A 78 -13.32 -11.30 30.03
N ARG A 79 -14.64 -11.09 30.10
CA ARG A 79 -15.64 -12.09 29.74
C ARG A 79 -16.25 -11.72 28.40
N TRP A 80 -16.29 -12.66 27.46
CA TRP A 80 -16.91 -12.42 26.17
C TRP A 80 -18.37 -12.83 26.22
N LEU A 81 -19.28 -11.88 25.98
CA LEU A 81 -20.72 -12.08 26.05
C LEU A 81 -21.39 -11.61 24.76
N ARG A 82 -22.45 -12.29 24.34
CA ARG A 82 -23.30 -11.84 23.24
C ARG A 82 -24.29 -10.76 23.73
N PRO A 83 -24.76 -9.84 22.86
CA PRO A 83 -25.80 -8.87 23.18
C PRO A 83 -27.05 -9.47 23.84
N SER A 84 -27.45 -10.67 23.42
CA SER A 84 -28.59 -11.41 24.00
C SER A 84 -28.36 -11.90 25.43
N GLU A 85 -27.11 -11.92 25.90
CA GLU A 85 -26.74 -12.21 27.30
C GLU A 85 -26.66 -10.93 28.15
N LEU A 86 -26.59 -9.75 27.51
CA LEU A 86 -26.45 -8.45 28.17
C LEU A 86 -27.78 -7.72 28.33
N THR A 87 -28.65 -7.81 27.33
CA THR A 87 -29.97 -7.17 27.33
C THR A 87 -31.06 -8.10 26.79
N ARG A 88 -32.31 -7.81 27.15
CA ARG A 88 -33.50 -8.57 26.70
C ARG A 88 -33.90 -8.26 25.27
N CYS A 89 -33.58 -7.07 24.77
CA CYS A 89 -34.04 -6.59 23.46
C CYS A 89 -32.87 -6.03 22.64
N PRO A 90 -31.85 -6.84 22.29
CA PRO A 90 -30.73 -6.34 21.51
C PRO A 90 -31.20 -5.94 20.10
N ARG A 91 -30.74 -4.77 19.67
CA ARG A 91 -30.96 -4.19 18.34
C ARG A 91 -29.62 -3.91 17.69
N PHE A 92 -29.55 -4.11 16.38
CA PHE A 92 -28.36 -3.76 15.64
C PHE A 92 -28.23 -2.23 15.58
N ILE A 93 -29.27 -1.58 15.04
CA ILE A 93 -29.51 -0.14 15.08
C ILE A 93 -30.89 0.06 15.72
N ALA A 94 -31.00 0.93 16.73
CA ALA A 94 -32.21 1.09 17.52
C ALA A 94 -33.19 2.10 16.91
N ASP A 95 -32.75 3.37 16.75
CA ASP A 95 -33.57 4.52 16.33
C ASP A 95 -32.84 5.36 15.27
N GLY A 96 -32.35 4.69 14.22
CA GLY A 96 -31.48 5.30 13.21
C GLY A 96 -30.05 5.44 13.71
N VAL A 97 -29.15 5.92 12.83
CA VAL A 97 -27.75 6.12 13.19
C VAL A 97 -27.61 7.47 13.86
N SER A 98 -27.12 7.47 15.10
CA SER A 98 -26.92 8.68 15.89
C SER A 98 -25.51 8.76 16.45
N ARG A 99 -25.11 9.97 16.85
CA ARG A 99 -23.83 10.22 17.53
C ARG A 99 -23.74 9.54 18.89
N PHE A 100 -24.89 9.37 19.54
CA PHE A 100 -24.97 8.71 20.85
C PHE A 100 -24.63 7.22 20.78
N ASP A 101 -24.61 6.65 19.58
CA ASP A 101 -24.29 5.25 19.32
C ASP A 101 -22.79 4.97 19.46
N ILE A 102 -21.96 6.02 19.51
CA ILE A 102 -20.50 5.93 19.46
C ILE A 102 -19.89 6.59 20.70
N LYS A 103 -19.71 5.80 21.76
CA LYS A 103 -18.96 6.20 22.96
C LYS A 103 -17.63 5.46 23.03
N GLN A 104 -16.58 6.18 23.41
CA GLN A 104 -15.26 5.61 23.63
C GLN A 104 -15.24 4.74 24.89
N GLY A 105 -14.60 3.57 24.79
CA GLY A 105 -14.31 2.71 25.92
C GLY A 105 -12.88 2.86 26.43
N GLU A 106 -12.29 1.79 26.97
CA GLU A 106 -10.92 1.80 27.52
C GLU A 106 -9.80 1.74 26.46
N LEU A 107 -10.17 1.73 25.17
CA LEU A 107 -9.24 1.67 24.06
C LEU A 107 -8.87 3.08 23.61
N GLY A 108 -7.59 3.34 23.41
CA GLY A 108 -7.09 4.62 22.91
C GLY A 108 -7.25 4.74 21.39
N ASN A 109 -8.48 4.61 20.89
CA ASN A 109 -8.85 4.61 19.48
C ASN A 109 -9.79 5.76 19.10
N CYS A 110 -9.70 6.90 19.80
CA CYS A 110 -10.47 8.12 19.52
C CYS A 110 -10.45 8.51 18.03
N TRP A 111 -9.34 8.28 17.34
CA TRP A 111 -9.18 8.48 15.89
C TRP A 111 -10.20 7.70 15.03
N VAL A 112 -10.55 6.48 15.43
CA VAL A 112 -11.57 5.65 14.76
C VAL A 112 -12.96 6.23 15.01
N ILE A 113 -13.24 6.58 16.26
CA ILE A 113 -14.53 7.15 16.69
C ILE A 113 -14.82 8.45 15.96
N ALA A 114 -13.81 9.31 15.83
CA ALA A 114 -13.91 10.56 15.10
C ALA A 114 -14.30 10.35 13.64
N ALA A 115 -13.62 9.42 12.96
CA ALA A 115 -13.93 9.09 11.57
C ALA A 115 -15.34 8.48 11.42
N LEU A 116 -15.77 7.62 12.35
CA LEU A 116 -17.12 7.05 12.35
C LEU A 116 -18.20 8.10 12.60
N ALA A 117 -17.95 9.05 13.50
CA ALA A 117 -18.86 10.16 13.74
C ALA A 117 -19.02 11.01 12.48
N SER A 118 -17.93 11.32 11.77
CA SER A 118 -18.00 11.99 10.47
C SER A 118 -18.76 11.15 9.43
N LEU A 119 -18.49 9.84 9.35
CA LEU A 119 -19.16 8.93 8.42
C LEU A 119 -20.67 8.83 8.65
N SER A 120 -21.11 8.83 9.92
CA SER A 120 -22.52 8.72 10.31
C SER A 120 -23.41 9.83 9.73
N MET A 121 -22.80 10.98 9.39
CA MET A 121 -23.47 12.12 8.76
C MET A 121 -23.79 11.93 7.29
N TYR A 122 -23.24 10.88 6.67
CA TYR A 122 -23.39 10.59 5.25
C TYR A 122 -24.02 9.21 5.10
N PRO A 123 -25.37 9.09 5.14
CA PRO A 123 -26.06 7.80 5.22
C PRO A 123 -25.67 6.81 4.13
N ASP A 124 -25.36 7.31 2.94
CA ASP A 124 -25.03 6.47 1.78
C ASP A 124 -23.60 5.91 1.85
N LEU A 125 -22.64 6.67 2.38
CA LEU A 125 -21.29 6.18 2.70
C LEU A 125 -21.33 5.26 3.91
N PHE A 126 -22.11 5.62 4.93
CA PHE A 126 -22.31 4.79 6.11
C PHE A 126 -22.81 3.39 5.74
N LYS A 127 -23.82 3.29 4.86
CA LYS A 127 -24.33 2.00 4.36
C LYS A 127 -23.30 1.17 3.59
N GLN A 128 -22.25 1.79 3.04
CA GLN A 128 -21.16 1.03 2.42
C GLN A 128 -20.38 0.26 3.48
N VAL A 129 -20.12 0.87 4.64
CA VAL A 129 -19.31 0.29 5.73
C VAL A 129 -20.15 -0.58 6.66
N VAL A 130 -21.35 -0.12 7.00
CA VAL A 130 -22.33 -0.78 7.88
C VAL A 130 -23.57 -1.11 7.04
N PRO A 131 -23.59 -2.27 6.36
CA PRO A 131 -24.70 -2.66 5.52
C PRO A 131 -26.03 -2.74 6.30
N PRO A 132 -27.14 -2.27 5.71
CA PRO A 132 -28.45 -2.27 6.35
C PRO A 132 -29.03 -3.70 6.48
N ASP A 133 -30.18 -3.80 7.13
CA ASP A 133 -31.00 -5.02 7.29
C ASP A 133 -30.42 -6.11 8.20
N GLN A 134 -29.30 -5.85 8.89
CA GLN A 134 -28.76 -6.74 9.93
C GLN A 134 -29.60 -6.64 11.21
N SER A 135 -29.85 -7.76 11.88
CA SER A 135 -30.74 -7.81 13.05
C SER A 135 -30.44 -8.99 13.98
N PHE A 136 -30.89 -8.88 15.23
CA PHE A 136 -30.90 -9.98 16.21
C PHE A 136 -32.15 -10.86 16.10
N GLU A 137 -33.06 -10.56 15.15
CA GLU A 137 -34.28 -11.32 14.93
C GLU A 137 -34.11 -12.46 13.93
N LYS A 138 -34.69 -13.63 14.25
CA LYS A 138 -34.70 -14.81 13.37
C LYS A 138 -35.56 -14.64 12.12
N SER A 139 -36.54 -13.74 12.15
CA SER A 139 -37.47 -13.45 11.04
C SER A 139 -36.97 -12.38 10.07
N SER A 140 -35.80 -11.80 10.32
CA SER A 140 -35.25 -10.72 9.49
C SER A 140 -34.73 -11.22 8.14
N LYS A 141 -34.35 -10.28 7.26
CA LYS A 141 -33.76 -10.57 5.95
C LYS A 141 -32.52 -11.48 6.04
N TYR A 142 -31.73 -11.28 7.10
CA TYR A 142 -30.61 -12.13 7.49
C TYR A 142 -30.92 -12.77 8.84
N PRO A 143 -31.54 -13.96 8.89
CA PRO A 143 -31.92 -14.61 10.13
C PRO A 143 -30.77 -14.67 11.14
N TYR A 144 -31.05 -14.29 12.39
CA TYR A 144 -30.03 -14.28 13.44
C TYR A 144 -29.40 -15.66 13.67
N VAL A 145 -28.12 -15.74 13.34
CA VAL A 145 -27.21 -16.88 13.59
C VAL A 145 -25.94 -16.44 14.34
N GLY A 146 -25.97 -15.26 14.96
CA GLY A 146 -24.80 -14.69 15.65
C GLY A 146 -23.70 -14.20 14.69
N MET A 147 -24.04 -13.85 13.45
CA MET A 147 -23.13 -13.30 12.43
C MET A 147 -23.52 -11.86 12.09
N PHE A 148 -22.52 -10.99 12.02
CA PHE A 148 -22.65 -9.63 11.50
C PHE A 148 -21.50 -9.35 10.54
N TRP A 149 -21.70 -8.43 9.61
CA TRP A 149 -20.71 -8.13 8.58
C TRP A 149 -20.60 -6.63 8.30
N PHE A 150 -19.40 -6.25 7.88
CA PHE A 150 -19.01 -4.88 7.58
C PHE A 150 -18.12 -4.87 6.35
N ARG A 151 -18.08 -3.74 5.63
CA ARG A 151 -17.17 -3.58 4.48
C ARG A 151 -16.13 -2.53 4.82
N LEU A 152 -14.87 -2.92 4.75
CA LEU A 152 -13.75 -2.07 5.10
C LEU A 152 -12.80 -2.02 3.91
N TRP A 153 -12.37 -0.82 3.55
CA TRP A 153 -11.35 -0.62 2.55
C TRP A 153 -9.98 -0.90 3.17
N GLN A 154 -9.16 -1.67 2.47
CA GLN A 154 -7.76 -1.91 2.81
C GLN A 154 -6.96 -1.88 1.54
N PHE A 155 -6.00 -0.95 1.49
CA PHE A 155 -4.94 -0.93 0.49
C PHE A 155 -5.49 -1.13 -0.94
N GLY A 156 -6.39 -0.25 -1.37
CA GLY A 156 -6.94 -0.22 -2.72
C GLY A 156 -8.13 -1.14 -2.97
N ASN A 157 -8.56 -1.96 -2.00
CA ASN A 157 -9.60 -2.94 -2.20
C ASN A 157 -10.60 -2.95 -1.04
N TRP A 158 -11.88 -3.15 -1.35
CA TRP A 158 -12.92 -3.39 -0.35
C TRP A 158 -12.92 -4.85 0.10
N TYR A 159 -13.08 -5.07 1.41
CA TYR A 159 -13.19 -6.40 2.01
C TYR A 159 -14.41 -6.49 2.91
N ASP A 160 -15.14 -7.59 2.78
CA ASP A 160 -16.21 -7.96 3.69
C ASP A 160 -15.61 -8.71 4.89
N VAL A 161 -15.89 -8.20 6.08
CA VAL A 161 -15.40 -8.73 7.35
C VAL A 161 -16.60 -9.20 8.16
N VAL A 162 -16.71 -10.52 8.31
CA VAL A 162 -17.74 -11.16 9.13
C VAL A 162 -17.19 -11.40 10.52
N VAL A 163 -17.96 -11.05 11.56
CA VAL A 163 -17.64 -11.31 12.97
C VAL A 163 -18.80 -12.02 13.64
N ASP A 164 -18.49 -12.82 14.66
CA ASP A 164 -19.52 -13.21 15.63
C ASP A 164 -19.85 -12.04 16.58
N ASP A 165 -20.98 -12.13 17.29
CA ASP A 165 -21.44 -11.07 18.19
C ASP A 165 -20.93 -11.17 19.64
N ARG A 166 -19.94 -12.00 19.95
CA ARG A 166 -19.33 -12.02 21.29
C ARG A 166 -18.48 -10.76 21.48
N LEU A 167 -18.78 -9.94 22.48
CA LEU A 167 -18.09 -8.70 22.76
C LEU A 167 -17.34 -8.76 24.11
N PRO A 168 -16.16 -8.12 24.25
CA PRO A 168 -15.43 -8.05 25.52
C PRO A 168 -16.21 -7.25 26.58
N THR A 169 -16.40 -7.86 27.74
CA THR A 169 -17.11 -7.26 28.88
C THR A 169 -16.33 -7.37 30.17
N ARG A 170 -16.60 -6.44 31.09
CA ARG A 170 -16.17 -6.49 32.49
C ARG A 170 -17.35 -6.12 33.37
N ASN A 171 -17.62 -6.94 34.39
CA ASN A 171 -18.75 -6.78 35.30
C ASN A 171 -20.12 -6.63 34.58
N GLY A 172 -20.31 -7.30 33.43
CA GLY A 172 -21.56 -7.24 32.67
C GLY A 172 -21.74 -5.99 31.80
N HIS A 173 -20.70 -5.17 31.65
CA HIS A 173 -20.71 -3.99 30.78
C HIS A 173 -19.67 -4.12 29.67
N LEU A 174 -19.96 -3.56 28.49
CA LEU A 174 -19.00 -3.46 27.38
C LEU A 174 -17.79 -2.62 27.83
N VAL A 175 -16.60 -3.07 27.46
CA VAL A 175 -15.34 -2.39 27.84
C VAL A 175 -14.88 -1.39 26.78
N PHE A 176 -15.15 -1.68 25.51
CA PHE A 176 -14.72 -0.88 24.36
C PHE A 176 -15.87 -0.03 23.81
N MET A 177 -15.89 0.26 22.52
CA MET A 177 -16.90 1.12 21.90
C MET A 177 -18.31 0.60 22.16
N HIS A 178 -19.23 1.48 22.53
CA HIS A 178 -20.63 1.15 22.82
C HIS A 178 -21.57 2.34 22.62
N SER A 179 -22.87 2.06 22.49
CA SER A 179 -23.93 3.08 22.42
C SER A 179 -24.33 3.58 23.81
N ALA A 180 -24.86 4.80 23.86
CA ALA A 180 -25.60 5.30 25.01
C ALA A 180 -26.87 4.45 25.28
N ASP A 181 -27.50 3.94 24.23
CA ASP A 181 -28.57 2.96 24.35
C ASP A 181 -27.98 1.58 24.60
N SER A 182 -28.23 1.05 25.79
CA SER A 182 -27.84 -0.31 26.20
C SER A 182 -28.38 -1.44 25.30
N ASN A 183 -29.32 -1.14 24.41
CA ASN A 183 -29.90 -2.08 23.47
C ASN A 183 -29.26 -2.05 22.08
N GLU A 184 -28.34 -1.13 21.79
CA GLU A 184 -27.79 -0.94 20.45
C GLU A 184 -26.32 -1.35 20.34
N PHE A 185 -25.96 -2.09 19.29
CA PHE A 185 -24.68 -2.80 19.21
C PHE A 185 -23.89 -2.65 17.90
N TRP A 186 -24.37 -1.92 16.89
CA TRP A 186 -23.67 -1.82 15.60
C TRP A 186 -22.25 -1.27 15.72
N SER A 187 -22.03 -0.25 16.57
CA SER A 187 -20.74 0.42 16.75
C SER A 187 -19.71 -0.50 17.40
N ALA A 188 -20.12 -1.22 18.46
CA ALA A 188 -19.29 -2.22 19.13
C ALA A 188 -18.87 -3.36 18.19
N LEU A 189 -19.81 -3.82 17.34
CA LEU A 189 -19.55 -4.87 16.36
C LEU A 189 -18.64 -4.39 15.21
N LEU A 190 -18.79 -3.14 14.78
CA LEU A 190 -17.92 -2.52 13.78
C LEU A 190 -16.49 -2.38 14.29
N GLU A 191 -16.32 -1.91 15.53
CA GLU A 191 -15.00 -1.86 16.18
C GLU A 191 -14.37 -3.25 16.24
N LYS A 192 -15.15 -4.28 16.58
CA LYS A 192 -14.69 -5.67 16.55
C LYS A 192 -14.26 -6.11 15.16
N ALA A 193 -15.02 -5.80 14.12
CA ALA A 193 -14.68 -6.13 12.75
C ALA A 193 -13.39 -5.43 12.30
N TYR A 194 -13.20 -4.17 12.71
CA TYR A 194 -11.98 -3.45 12.42
C TYR A 194 -10.78 -4.02 13.19
N ALA A 195 -10.95 -4.37 14.47
CA ALA A 195 -9.94 -5.07 15.27
C ALA A 195 -9.57 -6.42 14.65
N LYS A 196 -10.57 -7.18 14.16
CA LYS A 196 -10.34 -8.43 13.41
C LYS A 196 -9.53 -8.18 12.16
N LEU A 197 -9.73 -7.08 11.45
CA LEU A 197 -8.98 -6.73 10.23
C LEU A 197 -7.52 -6.37 10.54
N VAL A 198 -7.29 -5.59 11.61
CA VAL A 198 -5.94 -5.17 12.03
C VAL A 198 -5.24 -6.13 13.00
N SER A 199 -5.84 -7.29 13.29
CA SER A 199 -5.36 -8.46 14.06
C SER A 199 -5.75 -8.54 15.54
N SER A 200 -5.93 -7.42 16.24
CA SER A 200 -6.38 -7.38 17.64
C SER A 200 -6.98 -6.02 17.99
N TYR A 201 -7.70 -5.94 19.12
CA TYR A 201 -8.15 -4.64 19.64
C TYR A 201 -6.95 -3.73 19.97
N ASP A 202 -5.87 -4.28 20.52
CA ASP A 202 -4.68 -3.50 20.88
C ASP A 202 -4.00 -2.87 19.65
N ALA A 203 -4.11 -3.51 18.48
CA ALA A 203 -3.62 -2.95 17.22
C ALA A 203 -4.36 -1.66 16.78
N LEU A 204 -5.54 -1.36 17.35
CA LEU A 204 -6.26 -0.10 17.13
C LEU A 204 -5.80 1.04 18.05
N ARG A 205 -4.94 0.78 19.04
CA ARG A 205 -4.35 1.86 19.87
C ARG A 205 -3.40 2.69 19.04
N GLY A 206 -3.54 4.01 19.13
CA GLY A 206 -2.63 4.95 18.47
C GLY A 206 -2.77 4.93 16.94
N GLY A 207 -3.46 5.92 16.40
CA GLY A 207 -3.65 6.09 14.96
C GLY A 207 -4.05 7.53 14.64
N CYS A 208 -4.17 7.81 13.35
CA CYS A 208 -4.59 9.10 12.82
C CYS A 208 -6.01 8.97 12.25
N THR A 209 -6.87 9.97 12.45
CA THR A 209 -8.26 9.94 11.95
C THR A 209 -8.31 9.73 10.43
N ALA A 210 -7.34 10.28 9.70
CA ALA A 210 -7.10 10.04 8.28
C ALA A 210 -7.05 8.54 7.90
N GLU A 211 -6.39 7.71 8.72
CA GLU A 211 -6.29 6.26 8.47
C GLU A 211 -7.68 5.61 8.52
N ALA A 212 -8.51 5.99 9.50
CA ALA A 212 -9.85 5.44 9.63
C ALA A 212 -10.78 5.98 8.54
N MET A 213 -10.65 7.25 8.17
CA MET A 213 -11.40 7.82 7.04
C MET A 213 -11.10 7.08 5.73
N GLU A 214 -9.83 6.79 5.45
CA GLU A 214 -9.42 5.99 4.30
C GLU A 214 -10.04 4.58 4.33
N ASP A 215 -9.99 3.91 5.47
CA ASP A 215 -10.48 2.53 5.61
C ASP A 215 -12.02 2.45 5.58
N PHE A 216 -12.72 3.54 5.90
CA PHE A 216 -14.18 3.62 5.81
C PHE A 216 -14.70 4.15 4.48
N THR A 217 -13.87 4.82 3.67
CA THR A 217 -14.35 5.49 2.47
C THR A 217 -13.63 5.08 1.18
N GLY A 218 -12.43 4.51 1.29
CA GLY A 218 -11.50 4.36 0.16
C GLY A 218 -10.96 5.69 -0.38
N GLY A 219 -11.22 6.80 0.30
CA GLY A 219 -10.76 8.14 -0.06
C GLY A 219 -9.27 8.36 0.21
N LEU A 220 -8.78 9.55 -0.15
CA LEU A 220 -7.42 10.02 0.12
C LEU A 220 -7.47 11.23 1.04
N THR A 221 -6.76 11.19 2.16
CA THR A 221 -6.84 12.25 3.18
C THR A 221 -5.64 13.20 3.10
N GLU A 222 -5.90 14.47 2.81
CA GLU A 222 -4.91 15.55 2.90
C GLU A 222 -4.90 16.13 4.31
N LEU A 223 -3.71 16.25 4.90
CA LEU A 223 -3.51 16.86 6.22
C LEU A 223 -3.00 18.29 6.05
N VAL A 224 -3.65 19.24 6.72
CA VAL A 224 -3.33 20.66 6.67
C VAL A 224 -3.03 21.17 8.09
N ASP A 225 -1.81 21.67 8.29
CA ASP A 225 -1.42 22.39 9.50
C ASP A 225 -2.09 23.77 9.54
N LEU A 226 -2.78 24.07 10.64
CA LEU A 226 -3.42 25.37 10.88
C LEU A 226 -2.50 26.30 11.70
N GLY A 227 -2.95 27.53 11.98
CA GLY A 227 -2.14 28.58 12.61
C GLY A 227 -1.15 29.22 11.63
N THR A 228 0.14 29.29 12.00
CA THR A 228 1.15 30.04 11.22
C THR A 228 1.51 29.42 9.87
N LYS A 229 1.22 28.13 9.67
CA LYS A 229 1.50 27.39 8.43
C LYS A 229 0.27 27.28 7.52
N THR A 230 -0.84 27.92 7.88
CA THR A 230 -2.10 27.82 7.15
C THR A 230 -1.94 28.26 5.69
N PRO A 231 -2.39 27.46 4.71
CA PRO A 231 -2.39 27.88 3.31
C PRO A 231 -3.24 29.15 3.09
N ALA A 232 -2.73 30.10 2.32
CA ALA A 232 -3.43 31.37 2.07
C ALA A 232 -4.82 31.19 1.43
N ASN A 233 -5.02 30.13 0.64
CA ASN A 233 -6.29 29.79 0.00
C ASN A 233 -7.04 28.65 0.70
N LEU A 234 -6.86 28.46 2.02
CA LEU A 234 -7.51 27.37 2.76
C LEU A 234 -9.03 27.37 2.60
N TYR A 235 -9.67 28.55 2.67
CA TYR A 235 -11.12 28.67 2.52
C TYR A 235 -11.62 28.13 1.16
N GLY A 236 -10.95 28.51 0.07
CA GLY A 236 -11.27 27.99 -1.26
C GLY A 236 -11.03 26.49 -1.37
N MET A 237 -9.95 25.97 -0.77
CA MET A 237 -9.69 24.52 -0.72
C MET A 237 -10.82 23.77 -0.01
N MET A 238 -11.31 24.26 1.13
CA MET A 238 -12.42 23.65 1.87
C MET A 238 -13.74 23.76 1.10
N GLU A 239 -13.99 24.88 0.42
CA GLU A 239 -15.18 25.07 -0.42
C GLU A 239 -15.18 24.06 -1.56
N HIS A 240 -14.05 23.92 -2.24
CA HIS A 240 -13.85 22.90 -3.26
C HIS A 240 -13.97 21.47 -2.74
N ALA A 241 -13.60 21.21 -1.48
CA ALA A 241 -13.74 19.90 -0.85
C ALA A 241 -15.22 19.57 -0.57
N LEU A 242 -15.97 20.50 0.02
CA LEU A 242 -17.42 20.40 0.21
C LEU A 242 -18.16 20.23 -1.13
N ASN A 243 -17.75 21.01 -2.14
CA ASN A 243 -18.32 20.96 -3.49
C ASN A 243 -18.05 19.63 -4.21
N ARG A 244 -17.22 18.76 -3.63
CA ARG A 244 -16.91 17.41 -4.12
C ARG A 244 -17.33 16.33 -3.12
N ALA A 245 -18.17 16.68 -2.14
CA ALA A 245 -18.63 15.81 -1.06
C ALA A 245 -17.48 15.16 -0.26
N SER A 246 -16.33 15.83 -0.16
CA SER A 246 -15.22 15.36 0.69
C SER A 246 -15.64 15.40 2.16
N LEU A 247 -15.18 14.42 2.95
CA LEU A 247 -15.32 14.48 4.40
C LEU A 247 -14.25 15.39 4.98
N MET A 248 -14.58 16.12 6.03
CA MET A 248 -13.65 17.02 6.69
C MET A 248 -13.71 16.84 8.19
N ALA A 249 -12.54 16.68 8.81
CA ALA A 249 -12.39 16.67 10.25
C ALA A 249 -11.27 17.63 10.68
N CYS A 250 -11.29 18.05 11.93
CA CYS A 250 -10.26 18.91 12.48
C CYS A 250 -10.01 18.57 13.95
N SER A 251 -8.84 18.91 14.43
CA SER A 251 -8.44 18.63 15.81
C SER A 251 -7.63 19.77 16.39
N ILE A 252 -7.56 19.78 17.72
CA ILE A 252 -6.72 20.68 18.50
C ILE A 252 -5.68 19.82 19.21
N ASP A 253 -4.40 20.17 19.08
CA ASP A 253 -3.32 19.43 19.73
C ASP A 253 -3.40 19.64 21.26
N ALA A 254 -3.13 18.57 22.04
CA ALA A 254 -3.07 18.57 23.51
C ALA A 254 -1.69 18.11 24.01
N ASP A 255 -1.44 18.25 25.31
CA ASP A 255 -0.30 17.56 25.94
C ASP A 255 -0.47 16.04 25.76
N PRO A 256 0.57 15.30 25.33
CA PRO A 256 0.48 13.84 25.14
C PRO A 256 0.02 13.04 26.38
N HIS A 257 0.14 13.60 27.58
CA HIS A 257 -0.32 12.96 28.82
C HIS A 257 -1.77 13.31 29.19
N GLU A 258 -2.35 14.29 28.49
CA GLU A 258 -3.73 14.72 28.69
C GLU A 258 -4.59 14.18 27.55
N ILE A 259 -5.47 13.26 27.89
CA ILE A 259 -6.51 12.79 26.98
C ILE A 259 -7.70 13.74 27.17
N GLU A 260 -8.13 14.39 26.10
CA GLU A 260 -9.41 15.09 26.06
C GLU A 260 -9.52 16.25 27.08
N ALA A 261 -8.50 17.11 27.11
CA ALA A 261 -8.44 18.23 28.05
C ALA A 261 -9.41 19.37 27.71
N ASN A 262 -9.90 20.06 28.74
CA ASN A 262 -10.70 21.26 28.55
C ASN A 262 -9.84 22.41 28.03
N GLY A 263 -10.14 22.88 26.84
CA GLY A 263 -9.55 24.05 26.20
C GLY A 263 -10.38 25.32 26.42
N PRO A 264 -9.98 26.44 25.77
CA PRO A 264 -10.66 27.71 25.91
C PRO A 264 -12.04 27.69 25.24
N LEU A 265 -12.97 28.46 25.81
CA LEU A 265 -14.29 28.74 25.20
C LEU A 265 -15.11 27.48 24.88
N GLY A 266 -14.98 26.42 25.69
CA GLY A 266 -15.72 25.16 25.54
C GLY A 266 -15.12 24.16 24.55
N LEU A 267 -14.02 24.51 23.86
CA LEU A 267 -13.31 23.57 22.99
C LEU A 267 -12.55 22.53 23.80
N ILE A 268 -12.58 21.28 23.36
CA ILE A 268 -11.81 20.15 23.89
C ILE A 268 -10.53 19.95 23.07
N LEU A 269 -9.38 19.86 23.75
CA LEU A 269 -8.05 19.57 23.21
C LEU A 269 -7.83 18.06 23.09
N GLY A 270 -7.02 17.62 22.13
CA GLY A 270 -6.74 16.19 21.91
C GLY A 270 -7.95 15.41 21.38
N HIS A 271 -8.92 16.14 20.84
CA HIS A 271 -10.20 15.63 20.37
C HIS A 271 -10.45 16.05 18.92
N ALA A 272 -11.23 15.25 18.21
CA ALA A 272 -11.54 15.48 16.81
C ALA A 272 -13.00 15.92 16.62
N TYR A 273 -13.17 16.88 15.72
CA TYR A 273 -14.43 17.51 15.35
C TYR A 273 -14.67 17.26 13.86
N SER A 274 -15.93 17.26 13.45
CA SER A 274 -16.28 17.22 12.02
C SER A 274 -16.55 18.64 11.52
N VAL A 275 -16.09 18.97 10.31
CA VAL A 275 -16.50 20.20 9.63
C VAL A 275 -17.71 19.88 8.76
N THR A 276 -18.86 20.47 9.04
CA THR A 276 -20.13 20.11 8.38
C THR A 276 -20.60 21.13 7.35
N ASP A 277 -20.14 22.38 7.44
CA ASP A 277 -20.43 23.41 6.42
C ASP A 277 -19.43 24.58 6.51
N ILE A 278 -19.22 25.30 5.41
CA ILE A 278 -18.55 26.61 5.41
C ILE A 278 -19.34 27.56 4.52
N ARG A 279 -19.56 28.79 4.97
CA ARG A 279 -20.34 29.78 4.22
C ARG A 279 -19.82 31.18 4.38
N GLU A 280 -19.90 31.92 3.28
CA GLU A 280 -19.81 33.37 3.31
C GLU A 280 -21.23 33.93 3.47
N VAL A 281 -21.43 34.74 4.50
CA VAL A 281 -22.72 35.33 4.86
C VAL A 281 -22.66 36.84 4.75
N HIS A 282 -23.70 37.42 4.16
CA HIS A 282 -23.83 38.87 4.07
C HIS A 282 -24.43 39.41 5.37
N THR A 283 -23.83 40.47 5.90
CA THR A 283 -24.36 41.13 7.10
C THR A 283 -25.39 42.19 6.71
N ASN A 284 -26.15 42.70 7.69
CA ASN A 284 -27.05 43.85 7.54
C ASN A 284 -26.32 45.13 7.10
N TYR A 285 -24.99 45.12 7.11
CA TYR A 285 -24.16 46.20 6.61
C TYR A 285 -23.75 45.85 5.17
N GLU A 286 -24.34 46.52 4.18
CA GLU A 286 -24.29 46.20 2.73
C GLU A 286 -22.87 46.00 2.13
N SER A 287 -21.81 46.39 2.85
CA SER A 287 -20.40 46.25 2.43
C SER A 287 -19.57 45.23 3.21
N ARG A 288 -20.17 44.41 4.08
CA ARG A 288 -19.44 43.42 4.89
C ARG A 288 -20.05 42.02 4.75
N SER A 289 -19.24 41.10 4.23
CA SER A 289 -19.45 39.65 4.35
C SER A 289 -18.57 39.09 5.47
N VAL A 290 -18.99 37.97 6.06
CA VAL A 290 -18.24 37.22 7.07
C VAL A 290 -18.14 35.77 6.62
N ARG A 291 -16.97 35.16 6.78
CA ARG A 291 -16.75 33.74 6.53
C ARG A 291 -16.95 32.97 7.82
N LEU A 292 -17.90 32.04 7.79
CA LEU A 292 -18.26 31.18 8.92
C LEU A 292 -17.99 29.72 8.57
N ILE A 293 -17.66 28.95 9.59
CA ILE A 293 -17.47 27.52 9.53
C ILE A 293 -18.35 26.87 10.59
N ARG A 294 -19.04 25.79 10.21
CA ARG A 294 -19.83 24.97 11.11
C ARG A 294 -19.05 23.71 11.45
N LEU A 295 -18.89 23.49 12.74
CA LEU A 295 -18.19 22.36 13.32
C LEU A 295 -19.16 21.53 14.13
N ARG A 296 -18.84 20.26 14.31
CA ARG A 296 -19.61 19.34 15.14
C ARG A 296 -18.70 18.59 16.10
N ASN A 297 -19.02 18.68 17.38
CA ASN A 297 -18.43 17.83 18.42
C ASN A 297 -19.17 16.48 18.46
N PRO A 298 -18.49 15.34 18.23
CA PRO A 298 -19.14 14.03 18.23
C PRO A 298 -19.76 13.63 19.58
N TRP A 299 -19.27 14.14 20.71
CA TRP A 299 -19.89 13.84 22.01
C TRP A 299 -21.15 14.64 22.28
N GLY A 300 -21.30 15.80 21.62
CA GLY A 300 -22.32 16.84 21.85
C GLY A 300 -22.90 16.84 23.27
N ASN A 301 -22.00 17.00 24.23
CA ASN A 301 -22.29 17.37 25.60
C ASN A 301 -22.43 18.91 25.69
N ASP A 302 -22.84 19.43 26.85
CA ASP A 302 -23.02 20.88 27.15
C ASP A 302 -21.76 21.77 26.95
N CYS A 303 -20.68 21.22 26.39
CA CYS A 303 -19.42 21.91 26.09
C CYS A 303 -19.36 22.26 24.60
N GLU A 304 -20.12 23.28 24.21
CA GLU A 304 -20.07 23.89 22.88
C GLU A 304 -19.23 25.18 22.90
N TRP A 305 -18.83 25.62 21.71
CA TRP A 305 -18.15 26.89 21.52
C TRP A 305 -18.94 28.02 22.16
N SER A 306 -18.33 28.73 23.11
CA SER A 306 -18.96 29.84 23.84
C SER A 306 -18.51 31.22 23.36
N GLY A 307 -17.80 31.28 22.22
CA GLY A 307 -17.27 32.51 21.64
C GLY A 307 -18.23 33.19 20.65
N PRO A 308 -17.72 34.13 19.82
CA PRO A 308 -18.51 34.76 18.76
C PRO A 308 -19.11 33.74 17.80
N TRP A 309 -20.35 33.95 17.38
CA TRP A 309 -21.15 33.06 16.51
C TRP A 309 -21.60 31.73 17.14
N SER A 310 -21.35 31.52 18.43
CA SER A 310 -22.02 30.47 19.21
C SER A 310 -23.54 30.59 19.16
N ASP A 311 -24.25 29.54 19.57
CA ASP A 311 -25.71 29.48 19.51
C ASP A 311 -26.41 30.61 20.27
N GLN A 312 -25.81 31.07 21.37
CA GLN A 312 -26.32 32.18 22.19
C GLN A 312 -25.70 33.55 21.85
N SER A 313 -24.89 33.62 20.80
CA SER A 313 -24.14 34.81 20.39
C SER A 313 -25.05 35.95 19.90
N LYS A 314 -24.75 37.19 20.29
CA LYS A 314 -25.51 38.38 19.87
C LYS A 314 -25.20 38.76 18.42
N GLU A 315 -24.08 38.28 17.90
CA GLU A 315 -23.55 38.54 16.57
C GLU A 315 -24.51 38.06 15.47
N TRP A 316 -25.30 37.01 15.74
CA TRP A 316 -26.37 36.56 14.85
C TRP A 316 -27.36 37.67 14.50
N ARG A 317 -27.60 38.65 15.38
CA ARG A 317 -28.46 39.82 15.12
C ARG A 317 -28.02 40.64 13.91
N SER A 318 -26.74 40.58 13.56
CA SER A 318 -26.17 41.27 12.40
C SER A 318 -26.44 40.58 11.06
N ILE A 319 -26.98 39.36 11.06
CA ILE A 319 -27.30 38.61 9.83
C ILE A 319 -28.81 38.74 9.52
N PRO A 320 -29.20 39.08 8.27
CA PRO A 320 -30.60 39.16 7.85
C PRO A 320 -31.35 37.83 8.06
N PRO A 321 -32.66 37.85 8.38
CA PRO A 321 -33.45 36.61 8.54
C PRO A 321 -33.41 35.67 7.33
N ASP A 322 -33.44 36.22 6.11
CA ASP A 322 -33.38 35.42 4.88
C ASP A 322 -32.03 34.71 4.72
N GLU A 323 -30.93 35.37 5.11
CA GLU A 323 -29.59 34.76 5.13
C GLU A 323 -29.49 33.66 6.20
N ARG A 324 -30.06 33.86 7.39
CA ARG A 324 -30.12 32.81 8.42
C ARG A 324 -30.88 31.57 7.95
N LYS A 325 -31.98 31.79 7.24
CA LYS A 325 -32.74 30.71 6.60
C LYS A 325 -31.95 30.05 5.47
N ARG A 326 -31.23 30.83 4.65
CA ARG A 326 -30.35 30.31 3.58
C ARG A 326 -29.28 29.39 4.14
N ILE A 327 -28.64 29.78 5.25
CA ILE A 327 -27.61 28.95 5.90
C ILE A 327 -28.17 27.76 6.67
N GLY A 328 -29.49 27.64 6.79
CA GLY A 328 -30.14 26.56 7.52
C GLY A 328 -29.80 26.60 9.01
N LEU A 329 -29.67 27.81 9.58
CA LEU A 329 -29.30 27.99 10.98
C LEU A 329 -30.37 27.36 11.89
N THR A 330 -29.97 26.32 12.62
CA THR A 330 -30.72 25.71 13.72
C THR A 330 -29.96 25.95 15.02
N PHE A 331 -30.67 25.98 16.14
CA PHE A 331 -30.12 26.12 17.49
C PHE A 331 -30.61 24.90 18.28
N ASP A 332 -30.11 23.74 17.88
CA ASP A 332 -30.47 22.44 18.48
C ASP A 332 -29.28 22.00 19.34
N GLU A 333 -29.53 21.33 20.48
CA GLU A 333 -28.46 20.77 21.34
C GLU A 333 -27.88 19.49 20.71
N ASP A 334 -27.32 19.59 19.50
CA ASP A 334 -26.84 18.47 18.70
C ASP A 334 -25.31 18.40 18.59
N GLY A 335 -24.62 19.31 19.29
CA GLY A 335 -23.16 19.45 19.29
C GLY A 335 -22.60 20.17 18.06
N GLU A 336 -23.45 20.67 17.16
CA GLU A 336 -23.04 21.58 16.09
C GLU A 336 -22.96 23.02 16.58
N PHE A 337 -21.94 23.75 16.14
CA PHE A 337 -21.85 25.18 16.39
C PHE A 337 -21.16 25.88 15.23
N TRP A 338 -21.44 27.18 15.08
CA TRP A 338 -20.73 28.04 14.14
C TRP A 338 -19.64 28.84 14.83
N MET A 339 -18.56 29.10 14.10
CA MET A 339 -17.54 30.07 14.48
C MET A 339 -17.05 30.84 13.27
N SER A 340 -16.32 31.93 13.52
CA SER A 340 -15.63 32.65 12.44
C SER A 340 -14.51 31.78 11.86
N PHE A 341 -14.26 31.90 10.56
CA PHE A 341 -13.15 31.17 9.93
C PHE A 341 -11.79 31.57 10.52
N ASP A 342 -11.63 32.83 10.94
CA ASP A 342 -10.41 33.33 11.57
C ASP A 342 -10.20 32.70 12.95
N ASP A 343 -11.27 32.52 13.75
CA ASP A 343 -11.19 31.80 15.02
C ASP A 343 -10.85 30.33 14.80
N PHE A 344 -11.42 29.69 13.78
CA PHE A 344 -11.07 28.32 13.43
C PHE A 344 -9.57 28.16 13.17
N VAL A 345 -9.00 29.00 12.29
CA VAL A 345 -7.55 28.99 11.98
C VAL A 345 -6.69 29.29 13.21
N ARG A 346 -7.22 30.07 14.16
CA ARG A 346 -6.52 30.46 15.39
C ARG A 346 -6.52 29.37 16.46
N TYR A 347 -7.65 28.69 16.67
CA TYR A 347 -7.82 27.74 17.78
C TYR A 347 -7.56 26.29 17.39
N PHE A 348 -7.80 25.90 16.14
CA PHE A 348 -7.55 24.53 15.69
C PHE A 348 -6.11 24.35 15.21
N SER A 349 -5.59 23.14 15.36
CA SER A 349 -4.20 22.81 15.02
C SER A 349 -4.10 22.11 13.68
N ARG A 350 -5.07 21.26 13.33
CA ARG A 350 -5.03 20.42 12.12
C ARG A 350 -6.41 20.34 11.47
N LEU A 351 -6.41 20.29 10.14
CA LEU A 351 -7.55 19.97 9.31
C LEU A 351 -7.21 18.76 8.43
N GLU A 352 -8.16 17.84 8.32
CA GLU A 352 -8.09 16.64 7.52
C GLU A 352 -9.17 16.71 6.43
N LEU A 353 -8.76 16.59 5.17
CA LEU A 353 -9.63 16.64 3.99
C LEU A 353 -9.63 15.28 3.29
N CYS A 354 -10.65 14.46 3.54
CA CYS A 354 -10.78 13.15 2.91
C CYS A 354 -11.52 13.26 1.57
N HIS A 355 -10.75 13.21 0.48
CA HIS A 355 -11.26 13.24 -0.88
C HIS A 355 -11.80 11.88 -1.29
N LEU A 356 -13.09 11.84 -1.62
CA LEU A 356 -13.76 10.62 -2.03
C LEU A 356 -13.45 10.26 -3.49
N GLY A 357 -13.29 8.97 -3.74
CA GLY A 357 -13.11 8.42 -5.08
C GLY A 357 -14.41 8.20 -5.85
N PRO A 358 -14.34 7.92 -7.16
CA PRO A 358 -15.51 7.66 -7.99
C PRO A 358 -16.41 6.55 -7.45
N GLU A 359 -15.83 5.52 -6.84
CA GLU A 359 -16.54 4.38 -6.25
C GLU A 359 -17.36 4.77 -5.01
N SER A 360 -16.83 5.66 -4.17
CA SER A 360 -17.51 6.17 -2.97
C SER A 360 -18.60 7.19 -3.32
N VAL A 361 -18.44 7.91 -4.44
CA VAL A 361 -19.37 8.97 -4.91
C VAL A 361 -20.53 8.43 -5.77
N ALA A 362 -20.53 7.15 -6.14
CA ALA A 362 -21.63 6.52 -6.88
C ALA A 362 -22.98 6.55 -6.13
N VAL A 363 -23.01 6.99 -4.86
CA VAL A 363 -24.13 6.76 -3.93
C VAL A 363 -24.85 8.03 -3.45
N SER A 364 -24.62 9.26 -3.94
CA SER A 364 -25.68 10.31 -3.85
C SER A 364 -25.36 11.67 -4.47
N PRO A 365 -26.30 12.21 -5.27
CA PRO A 365 -26.64 13.63 -5.32
C PRO A 365 -27.80 14.02 -4.38
N SER A 366 -28.32 13.12 -3.53
CA SER A 366 -29.69 13.24 -2.99
C SER A 366 -29.85 13.52 -1.49
N ALA A 367 -28.81 13.36 -0.65
CA ALA A 367 -28.97 13.50 0.81
C ALA A 367 -28.79 14.93 1.35
N THR A 368 -28.15 15.81 0.59
CA THR A 368 -28.14 17.25 0.83
C THR A 368 -28.66 17.89 -0.45
N GLY A 369 -29.57 18.86 -0.40
CA GLY A 369 -30.11 19.59 -1.57
C GLY A 369 -29.03 20.43 -2.28
N SER A 370 -27.95 19.78 -2.65
CA SER A 370 -26.61 20.31 -2.74
C SER A 370 -26.30 20.43 -4.22
N ARG A 371 -26.21 21.67 -4.70
CA ARG A 371 -25.90 22.07 -6.08
C ARG A 371 -24.49 21.64 -6.54
N TYR A 372 -23.91 20.65 -5.88
CA TYR A 372 -22.49 20.48 -5.63
C TYR A 372 -21.99 19.08 -6.06
N ALA A 373 -22.50 18.54 -7.17
CA ALA A 373 -22.10 17.23 -7.69
C ALA A 373 -21.62 17.29 -9.15
N THR A 374 -21.00 18.39 -9.58
CA THR A 374 -20.65 18.60 -11.01
C THR A 374 -19.23 18.15 -11.38
N ARG A 375 -18.31 17.96 -10.43
CA ARG A 375 -16.90 17.60 -10.71
C ARG A 375 -16.41 16.46 -9.80
N ARG A 376 -15.76 15.44 -10.36
CA ARG A 376 -15.27 14.24 -9.64
C ARG A 376 -13.77 14.06 -9.85
N TRP A 377 -13.07 13.61 -8.81
CA TRP A 377 -11.68 13.17 -8.94
C TRP A 377 -11.59 11.93 -9.84
N LYS A 378 -10.52 11.85 -10.63
CA LYS A 378 -10.05 10.62 -11.24
C LYS A 378 -8.90 10.10 -10.40
N ILE A 379 -8.93 8.80 -10.11
CA ILE A 379 -7.92 8.15 -9.30
C ILE A 379 -7.22 7.11 -10.15
N THR A 380 -5.90 7.16 -10.14
CA THR A 380 -5.05 6.07 -10.63
C THR A 380 -4.28 5.50 -9.45
N CYS A 381 -4.30 4.18 -9.29
CA CYS A 381 -3.66 3.48 -8.18
C CYS A 381 -2.61 2.51 -8.75
N GLU A 382 -1.38 2.66 -8.30
CA GLU A 382 -0.26 1.79 -8.68
C GLU A 382 0.25 1.05 -7.45
N GLU A 383 0.50 -0.25 -7.59
CA GLU A 383 1.12 -1.04 -6.54
C GLU A 383 2.63 -1.12 -6.75
N GLY A 384 3.40 -1.06 -5.66
CA GLY A 384 4.84 -1.23 -5.72
C GLY A 384 5.43 -1.84 -4.46
N GLU A 385 6.73 -2.12 -4.50
CA GLU A 385 7.46 -2.64 -3.36
C GLU A 385 8.90 -2.11 -3.32
N TRP A 386 9.33 -1.71 -2.13
CA TRP A 386 10.75 -1.49 -1.81
C TRP A 386 11.33 -2.80 -1.30
N LEU A 387 12.36 -3.26 -1.99
CA LEU A 387 13.03 -4.52 -1.71
C LEU A 387 14.48 -4.25 -1.37
N ARG A 388 14.93 -4.89 -0.30
CA ARG A 388 16.30 -4.77 0.17
C ARG A 388 17.25 -5.17 -0.95
N ASN A 389 18.33 -4.41 -1.10
CA ASN A 389 19.39 -4.63 -2.10
C ASN A 389 18.91 -4.54 -3.57
N SER A 390 17.69 -4.06 -3.82
CA SER A 390 17.08 -3.98 -5.15
C SER A 390 16.42 -2.62 -5.34
N THR A 391 15.15 -2.48 -4.97
CA THR A 391 14.35 -1.26 -5.22
C THR A 391 14.24 -0.35 -4.01
N ALA A 392 14.75 -0.75 -2.84
CA ALA A 392 14.77 0.08 -1.62
C ALA A 392 15.92 1.09 -1.64
N GLY A 393 15.84 2.08 -2.55
CA GLY A 393 16.92 3.03 -2.85
C GLY A 393 17.12 4.15 -1.82
N GLY A 394 16.16 4.36 -0.92
CA GLY A 394 16.17 5.49 0.02
C GLY A 394 15.86 6.82 -0.66
N CYS A 395 15.89 7.93 0.09
CA CYS A 395 15.55 9.26 -0.43
C CYS A 395 16.71 9.92 -1.23
N THR A 396 16.49 11.15 -1.73
CA THR A 396 17.46 11.89 -2.55
C THR A 396 18.80 12.18 -1.85
N ASN A 397 18.88 12.01 -0.53
CA ASN A 397 20.13 12.08 0.22
C ASN A 397 21.09 10.93 -0.11
N PHE A 398 20.60 9.87 -0.76
CA PHE A 398 21.35 8.69 -1.16
C PHE A 398 21.42 8.60 -2.71
N PRO A 399 22.16 9.50 -3.39
CA PRO A 399 22.17 9.60 -4.85
C PRO A 399 22.70 8.34 -5.56
N ASN A 400 23.46 7.50 -4.85
CA ASN A 400 24.00 6.25 -5.37
C ASN A 400 22.98 5.11 -5.44
N THR A 401 21.81 5.28 -4.81
CA THR A 401 20.77 4.23 -4.71
C THR A 401 19.38 4.77 -5.04
N PHE A 402 19.14 6.08 -4.92
CA PHE A 402 17.83 6.70 -5.14
C PHE A 402 17.16 6.33 -6.48
N TYR A 403 17.94 6.28 -7.57
CA TYR A 403 17.43 5.97 -8.91
C TYR A 403 16.91 4.53 -9.07
N MET A 404 17.20 3.65 -8.10
CA MET A 404 16.73 2.27 -8.06
C MET A 404 15.33 2.13 -7.47
N ASN A 405 14.80 3.18 -6.82
CA ASN A 405 13.40 3.17 -6.40
C ASN A 405 12.47 2.99 -7.61
N PRO A 406 11.29 2.38 -7.43
CA PRO A 406 10.29 2.31 -8.48
C PRO A 406 9.96 3.70 -9.02
N GLN A 407 9.71 3.81 -10.32
CA GLN A 407 9.46 5.09 -10.99
C GLN A 407 8.11 5.00 -11.69
N PHE A 408 7.23 5.99 -11.47
CA PHE A 408 5.90 6.01 -12.07
C PHE A 408 5.76 7.22 -12.98
N HIS A 409 5.52 6.97 -14.27
CA HIS A 409 5.22 8.04 -15.21
C HIS A 409 3.80 8.55 -14.97
N VAL A 410 3.62 9.87 -15.10
CA VAL A 410 2.33 10.54 -14.91
C VAL A 410 2.23 11.72 -15.90
N GLN A 411 1.11 11.82 -16.62
CA GLN A 411 0.84 12.90 -17.57
C GLN A 411 -0.13 13.93 -17.01
N ILE A 412 0.36 15.14 -16.76
CA ILE A 412 -0.48 16.24 -16.26
C ILE A 412 -1.08 17.00 -17.43
N VAL A 413 -2.40 17.17 -17.39
CA VAL A 413 -3.18 17.97 -18.34
C VAL A 413 -3.85 19.09 -17.57
N ASP A 414 -3.91 20.29 -18.15
CA ASP A 414 -4.69 21.40 -17.58
C ASP A 414 -6.20 21.11 -17.76
N PRO A 415 -6.96 20.96 -16.66
CA PRO A 415 -8.36 20.60 -16.74
C PRO A 415 -9.30 21.79 -16.98
N ASP A 416 -8.91 23.01 -16.61
CA ASP A 416 -9.76 24.20 -16.54
C ASP A 416 -9.17 25.34 -17.40
N GLU A 417 -9.63 25.44 -18.65
CA GLU A 417 -9.30 26.56 -19.56
C GLU A 417 -9.75 27.95 -19.01
N SER A 418 -10.51 27.98 -17.92
CA SER A 418 -10.99 29.18 -17.23
C SER A 418 -10.11 29.63 -16.06
N ASP A 419 -9.19 28.80 -15.57
CA ASP A 419 -8.24 29.18 -14.52
C ASP A 419 -7.04 29.88 -15.18
N ASP A 420 -6.76 31.12 -14.77
CA ASP A 420 -5.69 31.96 -15.36
C ASP A 420 -4.25 31.49 -15.04
N ASP A 421 -4.08 30.37 -14.29
CA ASP A 421 -2.76 29.90 -13.84
C ASP A 421 -2.09 28.89 -14.79
N GLY A 422 -2.84 28.25 -15.69
CA GLY A 422 -2.32 27.30 -16.68
C GLY A 422 -1.69 26.03 -16.07
N THR A 423 -2.14 25.61 -14.89
CA THR A 423 -1.61 24.46 -14.15
C THR A 423 -2.66 23.39 -13.87
N GLY A 424 -2.23 22.12 -13.88
CA GLY A 424 -3.05 21.00 -13.42
C GLY A 424 -2.84 20.73 -11.92
N THR A 425 -3.94 20.43 -11.21
CA THR A 425 -3.89 19.98 -9.81
C THR A 425 -3.66 18.47 -9.74
N LEU A 426 -2.65 18.08 -8.97
CA LEU A 426 -2.26 16.70 -8.71
C LEU A 426 -2.19 16.47 -7.20
N VAL A 427 -2.94 15.52 -6.65
CA VAL A 427 -2.83 15.10 -5.26
C VAL A 427 -2.26 13.68 -5.23
N VAL A 428 -1.11 13.50 -4.57
CA VAL A 428 -0.38 12.24 -4.54
C VAL A 428 -0.36 11.69 -3.11
N GLY A 429 -0.93 10.49 -2.93
CA GLY A 429 -0.87 9.70 -1.70
C GLY A 429 0.08 8.51 -1.87
N LEU A 430 1.02 8.34 -0.95
CA LEU A 430 1.91 7.18 -0.90
C LEU A 430 1.68 6.41 0.40
N MET A 431 1.07 5.22 0.29
CA MET A 431 0.62 4.41 1.43
C MET A 431 1.45 3.13 1.55
N GLN A 432 2.02 2.85 2.72
CA GLN A 432 2.70 1.59 3.02
C GLN A 432 1.73 0.53 3.59
N LYS A 433 1.91 -0.73 3.17
CA LYS A 433 0.95 -1.83 3.37
C LYS A 433 1.30 -2.74 4.55
N GLY A 434 0.28 -3.08 5.34
CA GLY A 434 0.30 -4.25 6.24
C GLY A 434 1.29 -4.20 7.41
N LEU A 435 1.67 -3.01 7.87
CA LEU A 435 2.59 -2.84 9.00
C LEU A 435 1.85 -2.92 10.35
N ARG A 436 0.66 -2.30 10.46
CA ARG A 436 -0.18 -2.36 11.68
C ARG A 436 -0.57 -3.80 12.04
N GLU A 437 -1.00 -4.59 11.06
CA GLU A 437 -1.32 -6.02 11.23
C GLU A 437 -0.14 -6.87 11.73
N LYS A 438 1.09 -6.42 11.47
CA LYS A 438 2.33 -7.09 11.89
C LYS A 438 2.90 -6.51 13.18
N HIS A 439 2.25 -5.50 13.76
CA HIS A 439 2.77 -4.71 14.88
C HIS A 439 4.16 -4.11 14.59
N ILE A 440 4.40 -3.69 13.34
CA ILE A 440 5.62 -3.03 12.90
C ILE A 440 5.33 -1.54 12.76
N GLU A 441 6.22 -0.69 13.29
CA GLU A 441 6.11 0.75 13.12
C GLU A 441 6.27 1.14 11.64
N PRO A 442 5.49 2.11 11.14
CA PRO A 442 5.64 2.60 9.78
C PRO A 442 7.05 3.12 9.49
N HIS A 443 7.57 2.84 8.29
CA HIS A 443 8.81 3.46 7.83
C HIS A 443 8.59 4.95 7.56
N VAL A 444 9.66 5.73 7.65
CA VAL A 444 9.64 7.13 7.22
C VAL A 444 9.58 7.14 5.70
N ILE A 445 8.46 7.55 5.12
CA ILE A 445 8.23 7.50 3.66
C ILE A 445 8.03 8.89 3.06
N GLY A 446 8.25 9.01 1.76
CA GLY A 446 8.06 10.22 0.97
C GLY A 446 8.18 9.95 -0.52
N TYR A 447 7.95 10.98 -1.33
CA TYR A 447 8.10 10.89 -2.78
C TYR A 447 8.67 12.17 -3.35
N SER A 448 9.29 12.06 -4.52
CA SER A 448 9.79 13.19 -5.29
C SER A 448 9.25 13.12 -6.72
N VAL A 449 8.86 14.27 -7.25
CA VAL A 449 8.31 14.42 -8.61
C VAL A 449 9.32 15.16 -9.48
N PHE A 450 9.64 14.59 -10.63
CA PHE A 450 10.59 15.15 -11.59
C PHE A 450 9.90 15.35 -12.94
N ARG A 451 10.27 16.42 -13.65
CA ARG A 451 9.81 16.63 -15.02
C ARG A 451 10.64 15.79 -15.98
N MET A 452 10.00 15.05 -16.88
CA MET A 452 10.72 14.28 -17.89
C MET A 452 11.36 15.20 -18.93
N PRO A 453 12.56 14.87 -19.45
CA PRO A 453 13.14 15.58 -20.58
C PRO A 453 12.25 15.45 -21.81
N SER A 454 12.07 16.53 -22.58
CA SER A 454 11.25 16.49 -23.81
C SER A 454 11.77 15.52 -24.88
N SER A 455 13.02 15.07 -24.77
CA SER A 455 13.65 14.09 -25.66
C SER A 455 13.50 12.64 -25.20
N ALA A 456 13.04 12.40 -23.98
CA ALA A 456 12.86 11.05 -23.44
C ALA A 456 11.56 10.43 -23.97
N GLN A 457 11.57 9.11 -24.18
CA GLN A 457 10.32 8.37 -24.44
C GLN A 457 9.52 8.25 -23.15
N ASN A 458 8.18 8.20 -23.25
CA ASN A 458 7.30 8.21 -22.08
C ASN A 458 7.46 6.96 -21.18
N ASP A 459 7.94 5.85 -21.74
CA ASP A 459 8.20 4.57 -21.09
C ASP A 459 9.68 4.39 -20.69
N GLN A 460 10.51 5.42 -20.87
CA GLN A 460 11.93 5.33 -20.57
C GLN A 460 12.21 5.42 -19.07
N LEU A 461 12.77 4.35 -18.49
CA LEU A 461 13.30 4.34 -17.14
C LEU A 461 14.47 5.34 -16.98
N LEU A 462 14.42 6.19 -15.96
CA LEU A 462 15.42 7.23 -15.73
C LEU A 462 16.59 6.69 -14.91
N ASP A 463 17.80 7.10 -15.29
CA ASP A 463 19.04 6.58 -14.69
C ASP A 463 19.59 7.47 -13.57
N ARG A 464 20.68 7.00 -12.94
CA ARG A 464 21.40 7.76 -11.91
C ARG A 464 21.79 9.17 -12.37
N ARG A 465 22.25 9.31 -13.62
CA ARG A 465 22.71 10.59 -14.15
C ARG A 465 21.57 11.61 -14.17
N PHE A 466 20.38 11.19 -14.60
CA PHE A 466 19.21 12.05 -14.62
C PHE A 466 18.91 12.65 -13.23
N PHE A 467 18.82 11.82 -12.18
CA PHE A 467 18.48 12.30 -10.84
C PHE A 467 19.60 13.13 -10.19
N MET A 468 20.86 12.92 -10.60
CA MET A 468 21.97 13.76 -10.14
C MET A 468 22.00 15.15 -10.82
N THR A 469 21.47 15.27 -12.04
CA THR A 469 21.50 16.53 -12.79
C THR A 469 20.21 17.34 -12.72
N ASN A 470 19.09 16.72 -12.36
CA ASN A 470 17.78 17.35 -12.35
C ASN A 470 17.25 17.48 -10.92
N SER A 471 16.68 18.64 -10.61
CA SER A 471 15.99 18.88 -9.34
C SER A 471 14.53 18.45 -9.42
N SER A 472 13.98 17.98 -8.30
CA SER A 472 12.55 17.69 -8.18
C SER A 472 11.73 18.97 -8.34
N VAL A 473 10.65 18.91 -9.11
CA VAL A 473 9.69 20.03 -9.28
C VAL A 473 8.66 20.08 -8.17
N ALA A 474 8.40 18.93 -7.53
CA ALA A 474 7.55 18.77 -6.36
C ALA A 474 8.03 17.59 -5.53
N ARG A 475 7.62 17.51 -4.27
CA ARG A 475 7.97 16.43 -3.34
C ARG A 475 6.90 16.33 -2.26
N SER A 476 6.85 15.22 -1.53
CA SER A 476 6.01 15.13 -0.34
C SER A 476 6.34 16.28 0.63
N PRO A 477 5.34 16.87 1.33
CA PRO A 477 5.57 18.00 2.21
C PRO A 477 6.58 17.70 3.32
N VAL A 478 6.57 16.46 3.79
CA VAL A 478 7.45 15.93 4.83
C VAL A 478 7.76 14.45 4.53
N PHE A 479 8.89 13.97 5.05
CA PHE A 479 9.17 12.55 5.19
C PHE A 479 8.81 12.15 6.62
N ILE A 480 7.86 11.26 6.78
CA ILE A 480 7.27 10.94 8.10
C ILE A 480 6.88 9.47 8.19
N ASN A 481 6.96 8.92 9.40
CA ASN A 481 6.57 7.55 9.73
C ASN A 481 5.05 7.41 9.92
N MET A 482 4.28 7.76 8.89
CA MET A 482 2.82 7.53 8.85
C MET A 482 2.47 6.43 7.85
N ARG A 483 1.29 5.85 8.01
CA ARG A 483 0.77 4.84 7.07
C ARG A 483 0.67 5.38 5.64
N GLU A 484 0.26 6.64 5.49
CA GLU A 484 0.25 7.33 4.20
C GLU A 484 0.79 8.76 4.34
N VAL A 485 1.52 9.21 3.32
CA VAL A 485 1.88 10.62 3.13
C VAL A 485 1.17 11.16 1.91
N CYS A 486 0.44 12.27 2.09
CA CYS A 486 -0.31 12.95 1.04
C CYS A 486 0.28 14.34 0.76
N GLY A 487 0.23 14.78 -0.51
CA GLY A 487 0.59 16.14 -0.89
C GLY A 487 -0.12 16.61 -2.15
N ARG A 488 -0.57 17.87 -2.12
CA ARG A 488 -1.20 18.57 -3.24
C ARG A 488 -0.18 19.42 -3.98
N HIS A 489 -0.16 19.31 -5.31
CA HIS A 489 0.76 19.99 -6.20
C HIS A 489 0.01 20.65 -7.36
N LYS A 490 0.40 21.87 -7.71
CA LYS A 490 0.00 22.54 -8.95
C LYS A 490 1.18 22.56 -9.90
N LEU A 491 1.06 21.86 -11.03
CA LEU A 491 2.15 21.66 -11.99
C LEU A 491 1.69 22.01 -13.40
N ARG A 492 2.62 22.53 -14.22
CA ARG A 492 2.32 22.82 -15.62
C ARG A 492 2.02 21.53 -16.40
N PRO A 493 1.20 21.58 -17.47
CA PRO A 493 0.99 20.43 -18.34
C PRO A 493 2.30 19.81 -18.84
N GLY A 494 2.36 18.48 -18.86
CA GLY A 494 3.53 17.74 -19.33
C GLY A 494 3.70 16.36 -18.69
N HIS A 495 4.85 15.74 -18.98
CA HIS A 495 5.21 14.40 -18.50
C HIS A 495 6.13 14.50 -17.28
N TYR A 496 5.81 13.70 -16.26
CA TYR A 496 6.53 13.68 -14.99
C TYR A 496 6.78 12.24 -14.54
N VAL A 497 7.75 12.08 -13.63
CA VAL A 497 8.02 10.83 -12.93
C VAL A 497 7.88 11.06 -11.43
N ILE A 498 7.09 10.22 -10.78
CA ILE A 498 7.00 10.14 -9.32
C ILE A 498 7.89 8.99 -8.86
N ALA A 499 8.85 9.29 -7.98
CA ALA A 499 9.74 8.33 -7.36
C ALA A 499 9.38 8.18 -5.87
N PRO A 500 8.52 7.20 -5.49
CA PRO A 500 8.23 6.88 -4.11
C PRO A 500 9.42 6.18 -3.43
N CYS A 501 9.74 6.58 -2.20
CA CYS A 501 10.88 6.06 -1.46
C CYS A 501 10.65 6.05 0.05
N THR A 502 11.34 5.14 0.72
CA THR A 502 11.64 5.27 2.16
C THR A 502 12.73 6.32 2.37
N PHE A 503 12.88 6.81 3.59
CA PHE A 503 13.93 7.77 3.92
C PHE A 503 15.31 7.11 3.81
N ASN A 504 15.50 5.97 4.47
CA ASN A 504 16.74 5.21 4.42
C ASN A 504 16.67 4.14 3.31
N PRO A 505 17.81 3.80 2.68
CA PRO A 505 17.89 2.65 1.79
C PRO A 505 17.69 1.34 2.57
N ASN A 506 17.33 0.27 1.85
CA ASN A 506 17.15 -1.08 2.39
C ASN A 506 16.00 -1.28 3.39
N GLU A 507 15.09 -0.31 3.54
CA GLU A 507 13.83 -0.50 4.25
C GLU A 507 12.81 -1.18 3.32
N GLU A 508 12.22 -2.29 3.78
CA GLU A 508 11.34 -3.13 2.97
C GLU A 508 9.88 -2.91 3.31
N ALA A 509 9.11 -2.46 2.33
CA ALA A 509 7.66 -2.43 2.44
C ALA A 509 7.00 -2.49 1.06
N LYS A 510 5.79 -3.05 1.02
CA LYS A 510 4.89 -2.88 -0.11
C LYS A 510 4.16 -1.56 0.05
N PHE A 511 3.84 -0.91 -1.06
CA PHE A 511 3.11 0.35 -1.04
C PHE A 511 2.03 0.43 -2.13
N ILE A 512 1.19 1.45 -2.02
CA ILE A 512 0.32 1.92 -3.09
C ILE A 512 0.61 3.40 -3.31
N LEU A 513 0.79 3.76 -4.57
CA LEU A 513 0.81 5.14 -5.01
C LEU A 513 -0.57 5.49 -5.58
N ARG A 514 -1.23 6.47 -4.99
CA ARG A 514 -2.56 6.95 -5.38
C ARG A 514 -2.44 8.35 -5.95
N ILE A 515 -2.90 8.53 -7.18
CA ILE A 515 -2.80 9.78 -7.93
C ILE A 515 -4.21 10.28 -8.20
N PHE A 516 -4.55 11.41 -7.58
CA PHE A 516 -5.83 12.09 -7.74
C PHE A 516 -5.63 13.31 -8.66
N SER A 517 -6.37 13.33 -9.76
CA SER A 517 -6.35 14.40 -10.74
C SER A 517 -7.75 14.75 -11.21
N GLU A 518 -7.94 15.97 -11.72
CA GLU A 518 -9.27 16.43 -12.17
C GLU A 518 -9.67 15.83 -13.52
N ARG A 519 -8.70 15.43 -14.35
CA ARG A 519 -8.89 14.59 -15.54
C ARG A 519 -8.17 13.27 -15.36
N ALA A 520 -8.57 12.26 -16.13
CA ALA A 520 -7.91 10.96 -16.10
C ALA A 520 -6.43 11.16 -16.46
N CYS A 521 -5.56 10.60 -15.61
CA CYS A 521 -4.13 10.67 -15.78
C CYS A 521 -3.64 9.23 -15.93
N ASP A 522 -3.16 8.89 -17.13
CA ASP A 522 -2.54 7.60 -17.34
C ASP A 522 -1.24 7.57 -16.55
N SER A 523 -1.09 6.54 -15.71
CA SER A 523 0.17 6.21 -15.06
C SER A 523 0.57 4.78 -15.37
N ASN A 524 1.87 4.56 -15.33
CA ASN A 524 2.46 3.24 -15.46
C ASN A 524 3.80 3.23 -14.72
N GLU A 525 4.14 2.08 -14.13
CA GLU A 525 5.51 1.84 -13.67
C GLU A 525 6.46 1.86 -14.87
N LEU A 526 7.57 2.57 -14.72
CA LEU A 526 8.70 2.55 -15.63
C LEU A 526 9.64 1.44 -15.17
N ASP A 527 9.95 0.53 -16.07
CA ASP A 527 10.87 -0.58 -15.81
C ASP A 527 11.63 -0.98 -17.08
N ASP A 528 12.73 -1.70 -16.92
CA ASP A 528 13.50 -2.22 -18.04
C ASP A 528 12.75 -3.38 -18.72
N VAL A 529 12.55 -3.28 -20.04
CA VAL A 529 12.13 -4.42 -20.85
C VAL A 529 13.25 -5.46 -20.81
N THR A 530 12.91 -6.69 -20.44
CA THR A 530 13.91 -7.76 -20.29
C THR A 530 14.47 -8.14 -21.65
N GLN A 531 15.75 -7.85 -21.85
CA GLN A 531 16.48 -8.09 -23.09
C GLN A 531 17.92 -8.45 -22.77
N ILE A 532 18.43 -9.50 -23.42
CA ILE A 532 19.83 -9.92 -23.29
C ILE A 532 20.44 -9.91 -24.68
N SER A 533 21.29 -8.92 -24.89
CA SER A 533 22.03 -8.71 -26.14
C SER A 533 23.49 -9.07 -25.91
N ILE A 534 23.83 -10.37 -26.02
CA ILE A 534 25.21 -10.86 -25.94
C ILE A 534 26.03 -10.40 -27.18
N THR A 535 25.37 -9.86 -28.20
CA THR A 535 25.96 -9.47 -29.49
C THR A 535 26.80 -8.19 -29.48
N ASN A 536 26.77 -7.40 -28.39
CA ASN A 536 27.52 -6.15 -28.27
C ASN A 536 28.55 -6.20 -27.14
N LEU A 537 29.24 -7.34 -26.96
CA LEU A 537 30.62 -7.23 -26.46
C LEU A 537 31.30 -6.25 -27.43
N PRO A 538 31.96 -5.17 -26.96
CA PRO A 538 32.68 -4.30 -27.89
C PRO A 538 33.53 -5.24 -28.74
N ASP A 539 33.45 -5.09 -30.06
CA ASP A 539 34.46 -5.57 -31.00
C ASP A 539 35.78 -4.93 -30.56
N GLN A 540 36.36 -5.40 -29.45
CA GLN A 540 37.77 -5.27 -29.24
C GLN A 540 38.32 -6.26 -30.25
N PRO A 541 38.95 -5.77 -31.34
CA PRO A 541 39.63 -6.67 -32.25
C PRO A 541 40.54 -7.53 -31.38
N ILE A 542 40.42 -8.86 -31.52
CA ILE A 542 41.32 -9.84 -30.91
C ILE A 542 42.73 -9.27 -31.12
N LYS A 543 43.35 -8.77 -30.04
CA LYS A 543 44.66 -8.13 -30.17
C LYS A 543 45.63 -9.25 -30.55
N ALA A 544 46.73 -8.97 -31.24
CA ALA A 544 47.76 -9.98 -31.49
C ALA A 544 48.31 -10.66 -30.20
N ALA A 545 48.08 -10.04 -29.03
CA ALA A 545 48.33 -10.61 -27.71
C ALA A 545 47.33 -11.72 -27.30
N ASP A 546 46.09 -11.66 -27.80
CA ASP A 546 45.05 -12.65 -27.55
C ASP A 546 45.30 -13.93 -28.35
N ASP A 547 45.82 -13.86 -29.57
CA ASP A 547 46.19 -15.05 -30.36
C ASP A 547 47.28 -15.88 -29.67
N LYS A 548 48.34 -15.23 -29.19
CA LYS A 548 49.40 -15.90 -28.40
C LYS A 548 48.88 -16.49 -27.08
N LEU A 549 47.84 -15.90 -26.50
CA LEU A 549 47.22 -16.42 -25.28
C LEU A 549 46.35 -17.64 -25.60
N ILE A 550 45.60 -17.60 -26.69
CA ILE A 550 44.77 -18.72 -27.18
C ILE A 550 45.64 -19.93 -27.53
N GLU A 551 46.78 -19.73 -28.20
CA GLU A 551 47.73 -20.82 -28.49
C GLU A 551 48.26 -21.48 -27.20
N LYS A 552 48.60 -20.67 -26.18
CA LYS A 552 49.02 -21.20 -24.87
C LYS A 552 47.89 -21.95 -24.18
N LEU A 553 46.66 -21.44 -24.26
CA LEU A 553 45.47 -22.08 -23.70
C LEU A 553 45.16 -23.39 -24.42
N GLU A 554 45.37 -23.48 -25.73
CA GLU A 554 45.19 -24.71 -26.51
C GLU A 554 46.18 -25.79 -26.09
N ILE A 555 47.45 -25.43 -25.86
CA ILE A 555 48.46 -26.35 -25.35
C ILE A 555 48.09 -26.88 -23.96
N VAL A 556 47.66 -25.99 -23.07
CA VAL A 556 47.23 -26.36 -21.70
C VAL A 556 45.97 -27.22 -21.75
N PHE A 557 44.99 -26.84 -22.56
CA PHE A 557 43.75 -27.58 -22.76
C PHE A 557 44.02 -28.99 -23.26
N ASN A 558 44.78 -29.14 -24.36
CA ASN A 558 45.08 -30.45 -24.95
C ASN A 558 45.86 -31.36 -23.98
N ARG A 559 46.73 -30.77 -23.14
CA ARG A 559 47.43 -31.51 -22.09
C ARG A 559 46.49 -32.06 -21.02
N ILE A 560 45.43 -31.34 -20.67
CA ILE A 560 44.46 -31.71 -19.63
C ILE A 560 43.36 -32.63 -20.19
N ALA A 561 42.87 -32.35 -21.39
CA ALA A 561 41.88 -33.16 -22.10
C ALA A 561 42.44 -34.54 -22.49
N GLY A 562 43.75 -34.62 -22.77
CA GLY A 562 44.43 -35.86 -23.12
C GLY A 562 43.80 -36.56 -24.32
N ALA A 563 43.70 -37.89 -24.27
CA ALA A 563 43.13 -38.68 -25.36
C ALA A 563 41.60 -38.52 -25.54
N SER A 564 40.91 -37.95 -24.56
CA SER A 564 39.46 -37.77 -24.61
C SER A 564 39.01 -36.60 -25.49
N GLY A 565 39.91 -35.63 -25.74
CA GLY A 565 39.61 -34.43 -26.53
C GLY A 565 38.65 -33.42 -25.87
N ALA A 566 38.15 -33.73 -24.67
CA ALA A 566 37.23 -32.89 -23.91
C ALA A 566 37.65 -32.77 -22.44
N ILE A 567 37.24 -31.70 -21.77
CA ILE A 567 37.46 -31.51 -20.33
C ILE A 567 36.16 -31.67 -19.54
N THR A 568 36.27 -32.22 -18.34
CA THR A 568 35.19 -32.35 -17.35
C THR A 568 35.02 -31.08 -16.51
N TYR A 569 33.89 -30.91 -15.82
CA TYR A 569 33.64 -29.72 -15.00
C TYR A 569 34.68 -29.54 -13.87
N THR A 570 35.22 -30.63 -13.31
CA THR A 570 36.27 -30.57 -12.29
C THR A 570 37.58 -30.03 -12.86
N GLN A 571 37.93 -30.48 -14.07
CA GLN A 571 39.14 -29.98 -14.76
C GLN A 571 38.96 -28.51 -15.19
N LEU A 572 37.77 -28.13 -15.65
CA LEU A 572 37.43 -26.74 -15.93
C LEU A 572 37.60 -25.87 -14.67
N GLN A 573 37.08 -26.32 -13.53
CA GLN A 573 37.20 -25.63 -12.25
C GLN A 573 38.67 -25.37 -11.89
N ASP A 574 39.54 -26.39 -12.00
CA ASP A 574 40.96 -26.27 -11.67
C ASP A 574 41.68 -25.25 -12.58
N ILE A 575 41.42 -25.33 -13.89
CA ILE A 575 41.99 -24.39 -14.89
C ILE A 575 41.59 -22.95 -14.57
N LEU A 576 40.29 -22.72 -14.35
CA LEU A 576 39.76 -21.39 -14.09
C LEU A 576 40.26 -20.84 -12.75
N ASN A 577 40.37 -21.68 -11.72
CA ASN A 577 40.91 -21.26 -10.43
C ASN A 577 42.37 -20.88 -10.51
N GLU A 578 43.21 -21.65 -11.22
CA GLU A 578 44.61 -21.29 -11.41
C GLU A 578 44.78 -19.94 -12.14
N ALA A 579 43.84 -19.62 -13.03
CA ALA A 579 43.89 -18.43 -13.87
C ALA A 579 43.26 -17.17 -13.25
N PHE A 580 42.21 -17.29 -12.42
CA PHE A 580 41.45 -16.14 -11.93
C PHE A 580 41.71 -15.80 -10.46
N THR A 581 42.11 -16.76 -9.61
CA THR A 581 42.34 -16.52 -8.17
C THR A 581 43.47 -15.54 -7.88
N LYS A 582 44.37 -15.33 -8.84
CA LYS A 582 45.48 -14.38 -8.73
C LYS A 582 45.06 -12.92 -8.95
N ASP A 583 43.86 -12.68 -9.45
CA ASP A 583 43.42 -11.35 -9.92
C ASP A 583 42.57 -10.55 -8.93
N PHE A 584 41.92 -11.22 -7.98
CA PHE A 584 41.14 -10.61 -6.90
C PHE A 584 40.93 -11.62 -5.76
N PRO A 585 40.69 -11.16 -4.52
CA PRO A 585 40.49 -12.02 -3.38
C PRO A 585 39.10 -12.70 -3.44
N PHE A 586 39.06 -13.95 -3.91
CA PHE A 586 37.89 -14.82 -3.82
C PHE A 586 38.31 -16.29 -3.63
N ASP A 587 37.40 -17.12 -3.14
CA ASP A 587 37.68 -18.52 -2.75
C ASP A 587 37.86 -19.48 -3.95
N GLY A 588 37.85 -18.96 -5.17
CA GLY A 588 37.78 -19.73 -6.40
C GLY A 588 36.34 -20.03 -6.83
N PHE A 589 36.18 -20.45 -8.07
CA PHE A 589 34.93 -20.90 -8.66
C PHE A 589 34.44 -22.15 -7.96
N SER A 590 33.15 -22.17 -7.60
CA SER A 590 32.52 -23.35 -7.03
C SER A 590 32.30 -24.46 -8.07
N ARG A 591 32.03 -25.68 -7.60
CA ARG A 591 31.64 -26.81 -8.46
C ARG A 591 30.35 -26.51 -9.23
N GLU A 592 29.46 -25.74 -8.62
CA GLU A 592 28.20 -25.37 -9.25
C GLU A 592 28.44 -24.41 -10.41
N THR A 593 29.26 -23.38 -10.21
CA THR A 593 29.65 -22.45 -11.27
C THR A 593 30.31 -23.18 -12.44
N ALA A 594 31.23 -24.10 -12.17
CA ALA A 594 31.85 -24.90 -13.21
C ALA A 594 30.85 -25.79 -13.98
N ARG A 595 29.84 -26.36 -13.31
CA ARG A 595 28.78 -27.13 -13.95
C ARG A 595 27.86 -26.26 -14.81
N SER A 596 27.44 -25.10 -14.31
CA SER A 596 26.62 -24.18 -15.10
C SER A 596 27.38 -23.63 -16.31
N MET A 597 28.69 -23.36 -16.19
CA MET A 597 29.52 -22.96 -17.34
C MET A 597 29.60 -24.04 -18.40
N MET A 598 29.69 -25.30 -17.98
CA MET A 598 29.64 -26.45 -18.89
C MET A 598 28.27 -26.51 -19.56
N ALA A 599 27.18 -26.42 -18.81
CA ALA A 599 25.83 -26.45 -19.35
C ALA A 599 25.53 -25.33 -20.37
N LEU A 600 26.09 -24.13 -20.17
CA LEU A 600 25.96 -23.01 -21.12
C LEU A 600 26.56 -23.32 -22.50
N MET A 601 27.59 -24.17 -22.54
CA MET A 601 28.44 -24.40 -23.71
C MET A 601 28.22 -25.78 -24.35
N ASP A 602 27.86 -26.77 -23.53
CA ASP A 602 27.61 -28.16 -23.89
C ASP A 602 26.24 -28.32 -24.57
N ALA A 603 26.16 -27.80 -25.80
CA ALA A 603 24.95 -27.84 -26.62
C ALA A 603 24.59 -29.25 -27.11
N ASP A 604 25.56 -30.18 -27.13
CA ASP A 604 25.38 -31.56 -27.57
C ASP A 604 25.08 -32.55 -26.43
N LEU A 605 25.04 -32.08 -25.18
CA LEU A 605 24.80 -32.87 -23.97
C LEU A 605 25.83 -33.99 -23.79
N SER A 606 27.06 -33.77 -24.26
CA SER A 606 28.16 -34.73 -24.15
C SER A 606 28.69 -34.86 -22.71
N GLY A 607 28.42 -33.87 -21.85
CA GLY A 607 28.94 -33.79 -20.48
C GLY A 607 30.41 -33.38 -20.41
N GLY A 608 30.96 -32.85 -21.50
CA GLY A 608 32.34 -32.39 -21.62
C GLY A 608 32.46 -31.16 -22.51
N LEU A 609 33.58 -30.47 -22.42
CA LEU A 609 33.87 -29.27 -23.23
C LEU A 609 34.99 -29.54 -24.21
N GLY A 610 34.72 -29.37 -25.51
CA GLY A 610 35.76 -29.32 -26.54
C GLY A 610 36.53 -27.98 -26.54
N PHE A 611 37.65 -27.90 -27.28
CA PHE A 611 38.47 -26.69 -27.29
C PHE A 611 37.74 -25.46 -27.85
N GLY A 612 36.90 -25.65 -28.88
CA GLY A 612 36.13 -24.56 -29.48
C GLY A 612 35.15 -23.92 -28.50
N GLU A 613 34.43 -24.75 -27.75
CA GLU A 613 33.49 -24.33 -26.70
C GLU A 613 34.22 -23.68 -25.53
N PHE A 614 35.31 -24.30 -25.07
CA PHE A 614 36.18 -23.74 -24.02
C PHE A 614 36.72 -22.36 -24.41
N LYS A 615 37.18 -22.19 -25.66
CA LYS A 615 37.67 -20.90 -26.19
C LYS A 615 36.58 -19.83 -26.14
N LYS A 616 35.34 -20.17 -26.54
CA LYS A 616 34.20 -19.25 -26.49
C LYS A 616 33.90 -18.82 -25.05
N LEU A 617 33.75 -19.78 -24.14
CA LEU A 617 33.53 -19.53 -22.71
C LEU A 617 34.63 -18.63 -22.13
N TRP A 618 35.89 -18.93 -22.44
CA TRP A 618 37.03 -18.17 -21.93
C TRP A 618 36.97 -16.69 -22.35
N MET A 619 36.59 -16.41 -23.60
CA MET A 619 36.45 -15.03 -24.08
C MET A 619 35.32 -14.29 -23.38
N GLU A 620 34.17 -14.93 -23.16
CA GLU A 620 33.05 -14.35 -22.40
C GLU A 620 33.47 -14.02 -20.96
N LEU A 621 34.11 -14.97 -20.26
CA LEU A 621 34.59 -14.79 -18.89
C LEU A 621 35.61 -13.65 -18.77
N ARG A 622 36.47 -13.45 -19.77
CA ARG A 622 37.42 -12.33 -19.78
C ARG A 622 36.73 -10.98 -19.83
N VAL A 623 35.66 -10.86 -20.61
CA VAL A 623 34.93 -9.59 -20.69
C VAL A 623 34.15 -9.34 -19.41
N TRP A 624 33.43 -10.34 -18.89
CA TRP A 624 32.72 -10.22 -17.62
C TRP A 624 33.65 -9.90 -16.45
N LYS A 625 34.85 -10.49 -16.43
CA LYS A 625 35.92 -10.16 -15.46
C LYS A 625 36.40 -8.72 -15.61
N THR A 626 36.64 -8.25 -16.83
CA THR A 626 37.12 -6.88 -17.08
C THR A 626 36.10 -5.86 -16.62
N ILE A 627 34.81 -6.13 -16.87
CA ILE A 627 33.71 -5.30 -16.40
C ILE A 627 33.63 -5.36 -14.87
N PHE A 628 33.67 -6.54 -14.25
CA PHE A 628 33.67 -6.67 -12.79
C PHE A 628 34.79 -5.85 -12.13
N LYS A 629 36.02 -5.96 -12.64
CA LYS A 629 37.18 -5.19 -12.15
C LYS A 629 36.99 -3.67 -12.25
N LYS A 630 36.20 -3.18 -13.20
CA LYS A 630 35.90 -1.75 -13.36
C LYS A 630 34.99 -1.23 -12.23
N PHE A 631 34.12 -2.09 -11.70
CA PHE A 631 33.16 -1.71 -10.66
C PHE A 631 33.61 -2.10 -9.25
N ASP A 632 34.51 -3.08 -9.08
CA ASP A 632 35.15 -3.40 -7.79
C ASP A 632 36.35 -2.45 -7.51
N GLU A 633 36.07 -1.15 -7.37
CA GLU A 633 37.10 -0.12 -7.12
C GLU A 633 37.90 -0.38 -5.82
N GLY A 634 37.28 -1.09 -4.86
CA GLY A 634 37.89 -1.45 -3.58
C GLY A 634 38.72 -2.73 -3.59
N HIS A 635 38.82 -3.43 -4.73
CA HIS A 635 39.47 -4.75 -4.85
C HIS A 635 39.02 -5.75 -3.78
N THR A 636 37.73 -5.71 -3.45
CA THR A 636 37.13 -6.52 -2.39
C THR A 636 36.79 -7.93 -2.86
N GLY A 637 36.78 -8.17 -4.17
CA GLY A 637 36.31 -9.42 -4.76
C GLY A 637 34.78 -9.54 -4.74
N SER A 638 34.06 -8.45 -4.49
CA SER A 638 32.60 -8.42 -4.39
C SER A 638 32.00 -7.13 -4.94
N LEU A 639 30.76 -7.20 -5.45
CA LEU A 639 29.98 -6.04 -5.89
C LEU A 639 28.81 -5.79 -4.93
N GLU A 640 28.43 -4.53 -4.77
CA GLU A 640 27.19 -4.19 -4.08
C GLU A 640 25.97 -4.45 -4.98
N ALA A 641 24.92 -4.99 -4.39
CA ALA A 641 23.72 -5.36 -5.13
C ALA A 641 22.99 -4.15 -5.76
N PHE A 642 23.15 -2.92 -5.27
CA PHE A 642 22.62 -1.74 -5.98
C PHE A 642 23.42 -1.38 -7.24
N GLU A 643 24.69 -1.75 -7.30
CA GLU A 643 25.55 -1.48 -8.46
C GLU A 643 25.41 -2.53 -9.54
N LEU A 644 25.10 -3.78 -9.17
CA LEU A 644 24.97 -4.92 -10.09
C LEU A 644 24.05 -4.61 -11.29
N ARG A 645 22.95 -3.86 -11.13
CA ARG A 645 22.05 -3.52 -12.26
C ARG A 645 22.76 -2.73 -13.34
N ASN A 646 23.61 -1.78 -12.97
CA ASN A 646 24.41 -1.02 -13.93
C ASN A 646 25.51 -1.89 -14.57
N VAL A 647 26.09 -2.81 -13.79
CA VAL A 647 27.06 -3.79 -14.30
C VAL A 647 26.38 -4.65 -15.38
N MET A 648 25.20 -5.20 -15.09
CA MET A 648 24.40 -5.99 -16.03
C MET A 648 24.05 -5.20 -17.30
N ARG A 649 23.58 -3.95 -17.18
CA ARG A 649 23.31 -3.07 -18.33
C ARG A 649 24.55 -2.82 -19.18
N THR A 650 25.72 -2.64 -18.54
CA THR A 650 27.00 -2.46 -19.25
C THR A 650 27.38 -3.69 -20.06
N ILE A 651 27.01 -4.89 -19.61
CA ILE A 651 27.24 -6.15 -20.33
C ILE A 651 26.19 -6.36 -21.44
N GLY A 652 25.04 -5.67 -21.39
CA GLY A 652 23.92 -5.82 -22.32
C GLY A 652 22.77 -6.68 -21.79
N PHE A 653 22.71 -6.89 -20.46
CA PHE A 653 21.61 -7.53 -19.76
C PHE A 653 20.70 -6.45 -19.16
N HIS A 654 19.53 -6.28 -19.76
CA HIS A 654 18.43 -5.47 -19.23
C HIS A 654 17.40 -6.40 -18.62
N VAL A 655 17.03 -6.17 -17.36
CA VAL A 655 16.11 -7.02 -16.61
C VAL A 655 15.12 -6.16 -15.82
N SER A 656 13.87 -6.63 -15.77
CA SER A 656 12.80 -5.99 -15.00
C SER A 656 13.07 -6.03 -13.49
N ASN A 657 12.40 -5.17 -12.72
CA ASN A 657 12.41 -5.15 -11.26
C ASN A 657 12.07 -6.53 -10.67
N MET A 658 11.11 -7.25 -11.28
CA MET A 658 10.72 -8.60 -10.86
C MET A 658 11.88 -9.61 -10.98
N ILE A 659 12.61 -9.59 -12.09
CA ILE A 659 13.75 -10.49 -12.30
C ILE A 659 14.92 -10.05 -11.41
N TYR A 660 15.15 -8.74 -11.30
CA TYR A 660 16.21 -8.21 -10.47
C TYR A 660 16.03 -8.54 -8.99
N LYS A 661 14.79 -8.53 -8.50
CA LYS A 661 14.44 -9.04 -7.16
C LYS A 661 14.92 -10.48 -6.96
N ALA A 662 14.60 -11.38 -7.89
CA ALA A 662 15.00 -12.78 -7.80
C ALA A 662 16.53 -12.93 -7.78
N ILE A 663 17.22 -12.09 -8.57
CA ILE A 663 18.69 -12.03 -8.59
C ILE A 663 19.23 -11.58 -7.22
N ALA A 664 18.76 -10.46 -6.69
CA ALA A 664 19.21 -9.92 -5.41
C ALA A 664 18.96 -10.92 -4.27
N CYS A 665 17.79 -11.56 -4.21
CA CYS A 665 17.47 -12.55 -3.19
C CYS A 665 18.33 -13.83 -3.28
N ARG A 666 18.77 -14.21 -4.48
CA ARG A 666 19.46 -15.49 -4.70
C ARG A 666 20.98 -15.40 -4.58
N TYR A 667 21.55 -14.28 -5.02
CA TYR A 667 23.01 -14.12 -5.21
C TYR A 667 23.63 -13.08 -4.28
N ALA A 668 22.86 -12.17 -3.68
CA ALA A 668 23.40 -11.24 -2.69
C ALA A 668 23.44 -11.92 -1.30
N ASN A 669 24.54 -11.76 -0.59
CA ASN A 669 24.67 -12.24 0.79
C ASN A 669 23.93 -11.33 1.79
N GLU A 670 24.00 -11.65 3.09
CA GLU A 670 23.36 -10.89 4.17
C GLU A 670 23.76 -9.40 4.22
N LYS A 671 24.94 -9.07 3.67
CA LYS A 671 25.47 -7.70 3.57
C LYS A 671 25.12 -7.02 2.25
N GLY A 672 24.32 -7.66 1.39
CA GLY A 672 23.96 -7.15 0.07
C GLY A 672 25.11 -7.16 -0.93
N ARG A 673 26.11 -8.03 -0.72
CA ARG A 673 27.27 -8.17 -1.59
C ARG A 673 27.21 -9.47 -2.39
N ILE A 674 27.72 -9.41 -3.61
CA ILE A 674 27.76 -10.53 -4.56
C ILE A 674 29.22 -10.84 -4.84
N SER A 675 29.65 -12.07 -4.55
CA SER A 675 31.03 -12.50 -4.79
C SER A 675 31.31 -12.61 -6.30
N PHE A 676 32.58 -12.61 -6.69
CA PHE A 676 32.93 -12.84 -8.09
C PHE A 676 32.41 -14.19 -8.63
N ASP A 677 32.43 -15.25 -7.81
CA ASP A 677 31.88 -16.55 -8.20
C ASP A 677 30.37 -16.47 -8.47
N ASP A 678 29.62 -15.86 -7.54
CA ASP A 678 28.16 -15.67 -7.67
C ASP A 678 27.79 -14.78 -8.86
N TYR A 679 28.59 -13.74 -9.12
CA TYR A 679 28.42 -12.87 -10.29
C TYR A 679 28.56 -13.65 -11.60
N ILE A 680 29.60 -14.49 -11.72
CA ILE A 680 29.78 -15.30 -12.91
C ILE A 680 28.69 -16.36 -13.03
N LEU A 681 28.35 -17.05 -11.93
CA LEU A 681 27.26 -18.02 -11.90
C LEU A 681 25.93 -17.41 -12.36
N LEU A 682 25.62 -16.19 -11.89
CA LEU A 682 24.44 -15.43 -12.31
C LEU A 682 24.43 -15.21 -13.83
N LEU A 683 25.51 -14.66 -14.40
CA LEU A 683 25.57 -14.35 -15.82
C LEU A 683 25.50 -15.60 -16.69
N VAL A 684 26.18 -16.67 -16.29
CA VAL A 684 26.13 -17.96 -16.96
C VAL A 684 24.71 -18.52 -16.98
N ARG A 685 24.04 -18.55 -15.83
CA ARG A 685 22.66 -19.05 -15.74
C ARG A 685 21.69 -18.18 -16.52
N LEU A 686 21.82 -16.86 -16.43
CA LEU A 686 20.93 -15.93 -17.12
C LEU A 686 21.07 -16.06 -18.65
N SER A 687 22.30 -16.21 -19.15
CA SER A 687 22.58 -16.54 -20.55
C SER A 687 21.98 -17.89 -20.95
N THR A 688 22.17 -18.94 -20.13
CA THR A 688 21.67 -20.29 -20.42
C THR A 688 20.15 -20.32 -20.50
N VAL A 689 19.46 -19.69 -19.53
CA VAL A 689 17.99 -19.56 -19.50
C VAL A 689 17.50 -18.86 -20.76
N PHE A 690 18.15 -17.77 -21.15
CA PHE A 690 17.67 -16.94 -22.25
C PHE A 690 17.94 -17.56 -23.63
N GLU A 691 19.10 -18.20 -23.82
CA GLU A 691 19.38 -18.96 -25.03
C GLU A 691 18.45 -20.18 -25.15
N THR A 692 18.18 -20.86 -24.03
CA THR A 692 17.17 -21.93 -23.99
C THR A 692 15.78 -21.41 -24.37
N PHE A 693 15.38 -20.24 -23.85
CA PHE A 693 14.11 -19.60 -24.20
C PHE A 693 14.04 -19.17 -25.68
N LYS A 694 15.14 -18.67 -26.25
CA LYS A 694 15.23 -18.31 -27.67
C LYS A 694 15.15 -19.51 -28.59
N ALA A 695 15.73 -20.64 -28.19
CA ALA A 695 15.77 -21.85 -28.99
C ALA A 695 14.40 -22.53 -29.13
N GLN A 696 13.44 -22.22 -28.25
CA GLN A 696 12.10 -22.80 -28.30
C GLN A 696 11.24 -22.24 -29.42
N GLU A 697 10.34 -23.09 -29.91
CA GLU A 697 9.31 -22.68 -30.86
C GLU A 697 8.39 -21.60 -30.28
N ARG A 698 8.11 -20.59 -31.10
CA ARG A 698 7.26 -19.46 -30.73
C ARG A 698 5.88 -19.57 -31.34
N THR A 699 4.87 -19.26 -30.55
CA THR A 699 3.52 -19.01 -31.04
C THR A 699 3.46 -17.72 -31.86
N ARG A 700 2.37 -17.50 -32.60
CA ARG A 700 2.15 -16.29 -33.42
C ARG A 700 2.16 -14.98 -32.63
N ASP A 701 1.83 -15.04 -31.34
CA ASP A 701 1.87 -13.92 -30.39
C ASP A 701 3.19 -13.84 -29.60
N GLY A 702 4.21 -14.62 -29.98
CA GLY A 702 5.58 -14.50 -29.46
C GLY A 702 5.89 -15.23 -28.16
N ARG A 703 4.98 -16.06 -27.64
CA ARG A 703 5.21 -16.91 -26.45
C ARG A 703 6.00 -18.17 -26.82
N ALA A 704 6.94 -18.57 -25.97
CA ALA A 704 7.64 -19.85 -26.12
C ALA A 704 6.75 -21.00 -25.61
N VAL A 705 6.69 -22.10 -26.36
CA VAL A 705 5.93 -23.30 -25.97
C VAL A 705 6.89 -24.36 -25.48
N PHE A 706 6.59 -24.95 -24.32
CA PHE A 706 7.33 -26.09 -23.79
C PHE A 706 6.39 -27.27 -23.59
N GLN A 707 6.84 -28.47 -23.97
CA GLN A 707 6.28 -29.71 -23.44
C GLN A 707 6.83 -29.97 -22.03
N ALA A 708 6.12 -30.75 -21.22
CA ALA A 708 6.52 -31.00 -19.84
C ALA A 708 7.93 -31.63 -19.74
N GLU A 709 8.24 -32.59 -20.61
CA GLU A 709 9.56 -33.24 -20.66
C GLU A 709 10.67 -32.28 -21.07
N ASP A 710 10.43 -31.45 -22.09
CA ASP A 710 11.39 -30.44 -22.55
C ASP A 710 11.62 -29.37 -21.49
N PHE A 711 10.57 -28.90 -20.83
CA PHE A 711 10.69 -27.94 -19.74
C PHE A 711 11.52 -28.49 -18.59
N ILE A 712 11.21 -29.72 -18.13
CA ILE A 712 11.95 -30.37 -17.04
C ILE A 712 13.41 -30.60 -17.44
N ARG A 713 13.66 -31.06 -18.67
CA ARG A 713 15.01 -31.24 -19.20
C ARG A 713 15.79 -29.92 -19.21
N SER A 714 15.18 -28.85 -19.70
CA SER A 714 15.79 -27.51 -19.69
C SER A 714 16.10 -27.02 -18.28
N VAL A 715 15.18 -27.19 -17.32
CA VAL A 715 15.36 -26.73 -15.94
C VAL A 715 16.43 -27.53 -15.19
N ILE A 716 16.57 -28.83 -15.45
CA ILE A 716 17.61 -29.66 -14.81
C ILE A 716 19.01 -29.31 -15.33
N TYR A 717 19.11 -28.86 -16.58
CA TYR A 717 20.38 -28.54 -17.21
C TYR A 717 20.89 -27.13 -16.89
N ILE A 718 20.01 -26.21 -16.46
CA ILE A 718 20.30 -24.82 -16.05
C ILE A 718 20.70 -24.77 -14.57
#